data_AF-A0AAJ5YSK7-F1
#
_entry.id   AF-A0AAJ5YSK7-F1
#
_cell.length_a   1.000
_cell.length_b   1.000
_cell.length_c   1.000
_cell.angle_alpha   90.00
_cell.angle_beta   90.00
_cell.angle_gamma   90.00
#
_symmetry.space_group_name_H-M   'P 1'
#
loop_
_entity.id
_entity.type
_entity.pdbx_description
1 polymer ?
#
loop_
_entity_poly.entity_id
_entity_poly.type
_entity_poly.pdbx_seq_one_letter_code
_entity_poly.pdbx_strand_id
1 'polypeptide(L)'
;MVLDEKLPVEDSRLGRATKDVLFGSIAGTMSKLLEHPFDLIKVRLQTQPEIPHYSGAYDCFRKIVKHDGVTGLFRGVSMPMLGATLENAALFLTFNQIQALLSNVFQTKPDTQSSLTQVALAGAGAGSVASCVLTPVELIKCKMQVQTMKQGAASELVANQDATSLIRQTIRDQGVRGLWVGFLGTFVRETGGGLAWFLAFEMSTRELLHLRNKPNRADLNSVELAACGALAGISYNVSLYPADCVKSSMQTERELKMHHDTNQKPTGFLRTLNNIYHARGLRGLYAGLGVTCLRSAPSSVQKIKVSGSVVELDGDEMTRIIWEKIRNDLILPFLDVDLKYYDLSIENRDKTDDQVTIDAAEAIQKYKVGVKCATITPDEARVKEFNLKKMWLSPNGTIRNILGGTVFREPIVLQQIPRPVPGWTKPICIGRHAFGDQYRCTNFVAPGEGKLTITFTPKNGGEKIEQEVYNFNPDGGVAMAMYNTVDSIRGFAHACFHVAIDKKMPLYLSTKNTILKAYDGKFKDIFQDLYDNQYKSEFEKLNIWYEHRLIDDMVAQAIKGDGGFVWACKNYDGDVQSDIVAQGFGSLGMMTSELITPEGDLIESEAAHGTVTRHYREHQKGNETSTNSVASIYAWTRGLIFRGRLDNNQELIQFARSLEEACVQSIDKDQVMTKDLAYAIHGKNMKREHYVNTFEFLDHVKELALEKYQQKAKY
;
A
#
# COMPACT_ATOMS: atom_id res chain seq x y z
N MET A 1 40.08 23.37 26.36
CA MET A 1 40.91 22.30 26.96
C MET A 1 40.09 21.03 26.85
N VAL A 2 40.63 20.05 26.11
CA VAL A 2 40.15 18.69 25.81
C VAL A 2 38.92 18.58 24.90
N LEU A 3 39.20 18.02 23.72
CA LEU A 3 38.33 17.54 22.66
C LEU A 3 37.51 16.33 23.15
N ASP A 4 36.25 16.23 22.70
CA ASP A 4 35.62 14.93 22.48
C ASP A 4 34.62 15.05 21.31
N GLU A 5 35.00 14.48 20.17
CA GLU A 5 34.21 14.34 18.97
C GLU A 5 32.97 13.46 19.23
N LYS A 6 31.77 14.01 19.04
CA LYS A 6 30.54 13.22 18.98
C LYS A 6 30.26 12.80 17.55
N LEU A 7 30.43 11.51 17.31
CA LEU A 7 30.03 10.76 16.13
C LEU A 7 28.54 10.97 15.78
N PRO A 8 28.17 10.94 14.48
CA PRO A 8 26.77 10.95 14.05
C PRO A 8 26.06 9.65 14.44
N VAL A 9 24.79 9.76 14.87
CA VAL A 9 23.94 8.63 15.25
C VAL A 9 23.65 7.79 14.01
N GLU A 10 24.44 6.73 13.82
CA GLU A 10 24.16 5.63 12.89
C GLU A 10 22.91 4.88 13.38
N ASP A 11 21.82 5.01 12.64
CA ASP A 11 20.73 4.04 12.62
C ASP A 11 21.35 2.67 12.30
N SER A 12 21.52 1.83 13.33
CA SER A 12 22.49 0.72 13.26
C SER A 12 22.23 -0.13 12.02
N ARG A 13 23.24 -0.23 11.13
CA ARG A 13 23.21 -1.12 9.96
C ARG A 13 22.80 -2.55 10.34
N LEU A 14 23.07 -2.94 11.58
CA LEU A 14 22.67 -4.19 12.20
C LEU A 14 21.15 -4.35 12.35
N GLY A 15 20.42 -3.30 12.77
CA GLY A 15 18.96 -3.35 12.94
C GLY A 15 18.21 -3.46 11.62
N ARG A 16 18.66 -2.74 10.58
CA ARG A 16 18.10 -2.84 9.22
C ARG A 16 18.40 -4.20 8.58
N ALA A 17 19.66 -4.65 8.68
CA ALA A 17 20.07 -5.98 8.21
C ALA A 17 19.33 -7.14 8.91
N THR A 18 19.06 -7.02 10.21
CA THR A 18 18.31 -8.04 10.96
C THR A 18 16.86 -8.12 10.47
N LYS A 19 16.22 -6.99 10.18
CA LYS A 19 14.86 -6.94 9.61
C LYS A 19 14.83 -7.52 8.20
N ASP A 20 15.79 -7.17 7.35
CA ASP A 20 15.86 -7.69 5.97
C ASP A 20 16.07 -9.21 5.94
N VAL A 21 16.94 -9.74 6.82
CA VAL A 21 17.11 -11.19 6.98
C VAL A 21 15.84 -11.86 7.50
N LEU A 22 15.14 -11.24 8.46
CA LEU A 22 13.90 -11.79 9.03
C LEU A 22 12.77 -11.85 7.98
N PHE A 23 12.47 -10.74 7.31
CA PHE A 23 11.41 -10.69 6.29
C PHE A 23 11.77 -11.54 5.06
N GLY A 24 13.03 -11.50 4.62
CA GLY A 24 13.54 -12.38 3.57
C GLY A 24 13.39 -13.86 3.94
N SER A 25 13.62 -14.22 5.20
CA SER A 25 13.45 -15.59 5.70
C SER A 25 11.98 -16.03 5.73
N ILE A 26 11.06 -15.16 6.14
CA ILE A 26 9.61 -15.46 6.14
C ILE A 26 9.11 -15.65 4.71
N ALA A 27 9.47 -14.74 3.80
CA ALA A 27 9.11 -14.83 2.39
C ALA A 27 9.71 -16.09 1.73
N GLY A 28 10.98 -16.39 2.01
CA GLY A 28 11.65 -17.62 1.55
C GLY A 28 10.97 -18.88 2.06
N THR A 29 10.54 -18.88 3.34
CA THR A 29 9.83 -20.00 3.96
C THR A 29 8.47 -20.26 3.30
N MET A 30 7.68 -19.22 3.06
CA MET A 30 6.38 -19.32 2.38
C MET A 30 6.53 -19.78 0.93
N SER A 31 7.54 -19.25 0.21
CA SER A 31 7.87 -19.71 -1.14
C SER A 31 8.20 -21.22 -1.13
N LYS A 32 9.06 -21.68 -0.22
CA LYS A 32 9.39 -23.12 -0.10
C LYS A 32 8.16 -23.98 0.21
N LEU A 33 7.22 -23.49 1.01
CA LEU A 33 5.97 -24.23 1.28
C LEU A 33 5.20 -24.49 -0.02
N LEU A 34 5.03 -23.47 -0.87
CA LEU A 34 4.32 -23.58 -2.16
C LEU A 34 5.09 -24.44 -3.18
N GLU A 35 6.42 -24.33 -3.18
CA GLU A 35 7.31 -25.07 -4.09
C GLU A 35 7.46 -26.56 -3.70
N HIS A 36 7.27 -26.90 -2.43
CA HIS A 36 7.65 -28.21 -1.88
C HIS A 36 7.01 -29.43 -2.58
N PRO A 37 5.71 -29.42 -2.97
CA PRO A 37 5.12 -30.54 -3.71
C PRO A 37 5.86 -30.83 -5.04
N PHE A 38 6.31 -29.78 -5.73
CA PHE A 38 7.08 -29.90 -6.96
C PHE A 38 8.49 -30.43 -6.69
N ASP A 39 9.15 -29.99 -5.61
CA ASP A 39 10.47 -30.49 -5.20
C ASP A 39 10.43 -31.97 -4.80
N LEU A 40 9.38 -32.40 -4.08
CA LEU A 40 9.19 -33.81 -3.72
C LEU A 40 9.07 -34.69 -4.97
N ILE A 41 8.22 -34.31 -5.93
CA ILE A 41 8.03 -35.06 -7.18
C ILE A 41 9.35 -35.14 -7.95
N LYS A 42 10.05 -34.01 -8.06
CA LYS A 42 11.36 -33.91 -8.70
C LYS A 42 12.36 -34.89 -8.09
N VAL A 43 12.56 -34.85 -6.77
CA VAL A 43 13.57 -35.70 -6.10
C VAL A 43 13.24 -37.19 -6.28
N ARG A 44 11.98 -37.58 -6.19
CA ARG A 44 11.58 -38.98 -6.45
C ARG A 44 11.80 -39.41 -7.90
N LEU A 45 11.65 -38.51 -8.87
CA LEU A 45 11.94 -38.81 -10.28
C LEU A 45 13.44 -38.95 -10.56
N GLN A 46 14.26 -38.09 -9.94
CA GLN A 46 15.73 -38.13 -10.10
C GLN A 46 16.32 -39.42 -9.52
N THR A 47 15.77 -39.89 -8.40
CA THR A 47 16.35 -40.97 -7.57
C THR A 47 15.81 -42.38 -7.89
N GLN A 48 15.02 -42.53 -8.96
CA GLN A 48 14.45 -43.83 -9.34
C GLN A 48 15.52 -44.88 -9.68
N PRO A 49 15.29 -46.17 -9.35
CA PRO A 49 16.17 -47.26 -9.75
C PRO A 49 16.12 -47.53 -11.26
N GLU A 50 16.95 -48.46 -11.74
CA GLU A 50 17.07 -48.82 -13.16
C GLU A 50 15.72 -49.18 -13.80
N ILE A 51 14.85 -49.84 -13.03
CA ILE A 51 13.44 -50.05 -13.39
C ILE A 51 12.61 -48.90 -12.78
N PRO A 52 12.08 -47.98 -13.61
CA PRO A 52 11.38 -46.80 -13.11
C PRO A 52 10.10 -47.17 -12.35
N HIS A 53 9.95 -46.63 -11.14
CA HIS A 53 8.73 -46.76 -10.34
C HIS A 53 7.62 -45.81 -10.84
N TYR A 54 8.01 -44.74 -11.52
CA TYR A 54 7.15 -43.68 -12.01
C TYR A 54 7.39 -43.46 -13.51
N SER A 55 6.32 -43.41 -14.29
CA SER A 55 6.39 -43.09 -15.72
C SER A 55 6.62 -41.61 -16.00
N GLY A 56 6.35 -40.74 -15.02
CA GLY A 56 6.53 -39.30 -15.10
C GLY A 56 6.01 -38.55 -13.87
N ALA A 57 6.05 -37.22 -13.92
CA ALA A 57 5.68 -36.36 -12.78
C ALA A 57 4.23 -36.54 -12.33
N TYR A 58 3.29 -36.66 -13.28
CA TYR A 58 1.88 -36.86 -12.95
C TYR A 58 1.61 -38.23 -12.30
N ASP A 59 2.25 -39.29 -12.79
CA ASP A 59 2.15 -40.62 -12.19
C ASP A 59 2.76 -40.65 -10.77
N CYS A 60 3.88 -39.95 -10.56
CA CYS A 60 4.48 -39.75 -9.24
C CYS A 60 3.51 -39.02 -8.29
N PHE A 61 2.95 -37.88 -8.71
CA PHE A 61 1.95 -37.13 -7.95
C PHE A 61 0.73 -37.99 -7.58
N ARG A 62 0.14 -38.69 -8.57
CA ARG A 62 -1.03 -39.54 -8.36
C ARG A 62 -0.75 -40.67 -7.36
N LYS A 63 0.41 -41.32 -7.45
CA LYS A 63 0.81 -42.39 -6.53
C LYS A 63 1.06 -41.87 -5.11
N ILE A 64 1.65 -40.68 -4.95
CA ILE A 64 1.81 -40.03 -3.64
C ILE A 64 0.45 -39.76 -3.02
N VAL A 65 -0.45 -39.06 -3.74
CA VAL A 65 -1.76 -38.70 -3.20
C VAL A 65 -2.60 -39.93 -2.88
N LYS A 66 -2.49 -40.99 -3.68
CA LYS A 66 -3.22 -42.25 -3.46
C LYS A 66 -2.72 -43.02 -2.22
N HIS A 67 -1.42 -43.01 -1.94
CA HIS A 67 -0.81 -43.83 -0.89
C HIS A 67 -0.59 -43.06 0.42
N ASP A 68 -0.14 -41.81 0.34
CA ASP A 68 0.27 -40.97 1.46
C ASP A 68 -0.70 -39.80 1.72
N GLY A 69 -1.76 -39.65 0.92
CA GLY A 69 -2.69 -38.53 0.98
C GLY A 69 -2.09 -37.20 0.51
N VAL A 70 -2.87 -36.12 0.60
CA VAL A 70 -2.44 -34.76 0.19
C VAL A 70 -1.33 -34.23 1.12
N THR A 71 -1.36 -34.57 2.40
CA THR A 71 -0.31 -34.21 3.37
C THR A 71 1.03 -34.88 3.06
N GLY A 72 1.01 -36.03 2.37
CA GLY A 72 2.21 -36.71 1.88
C GLY A 72 3.05 -35.87 0.91
N LEU A 73 2.44 -34.90 0.21
CA LEU A 73 3.14 -33.96 -0.67
C LEU A 73 4.07 -33.01 0.09
N PHE A 74 3.88 -32.83 1.40
CA PHE A 74 4.65 -31.93 2.26
C PHE A 74 5.70 -32.66 3.12
N ARG A 75 5.96 -33.94 2.84
CA ARG A 75 6.96 -34.72 3.59
C ARG A 75 8.36 -34.12 3.43
N GLY A 76 9.01 -33.84 4.55
CA GLY A 76 10.36 -33.29 4.59
C GLY A 76 10.45 -31.77 4.42
N VAL A 77 9.33 -31.03 4.47
CA VAL A 77 9.29 -29.56 4.26
C VAL A 77 10.09 -28.75 5.30
N SER A 78 10.33 -29.30 6.49
CA SER A 78 11.08 -28.63 7.56
C SER A 78 12.53 -28.28 7.16
N MET A 79 13.21 -29.14 6.40
CA MET A 79 14.59 -28.91 5.96
C MET A 79 14.70 -27.82 4.88
N PRO A 80 13.85 -27.78 3.83
CA PRO A 80 13.75 -26.65 2.91
C PRO A 80 13.47 -25.31 3.58
N MET A 81 12.59 -25.27 4.58
CA MET A 81 12.30 -24.04 5.33
C MET A 81 13.54 -23.55 6.05
N LEU A 82 14.25 -24.44 6.77
CA LEU A 82 15.53 -24.14 7.40
C LEU A 82 16.59 -23.71 6.37
N GLY A 83 16.62 -24.40 5.22
CA GLY A 83 17.52 -24.12 4.11
C GLY A 83 17.33 -22.72 3.54
N ALA A 84 16.08 -22.27 3.35
CA ALA A 84 15.79 -20.92 2.84
C ALA A 84 16.29 -19.81 3.78
N THR A 85 16.13 -20.00 5.10
CA THR A 85 16.67 -19.07 6.11
C THR A 85 18.20 -19.01 6.04
N LEU A 86 18.87 -20.17 5.97
CA LEU A 86 20.33 -20.26 5.91
C LEU A 86 20.90 -19.75 4.57
N GLU A 87 20.20 -20.00 3.47
CA GLU A 87 20.54 -19.54 2.13
C GLU A 87 20.50 -18.01 2.06
N ASN A 88 19.41 -17.39 2.51
CA ASN A 88 19.26 -15.94 2.51
C ASN A 88 20.31 -15.26 3.40
N ALA A 89 20.62 -15.84 4.56
CA ALA A 89 21.69 -15.34 5.42
C ALA A 89 23.07 -15.45 4.74
N ALA A 90 23.38 -16.58 4.10
CA ALA A 90 24.64 -16.79 3.40
C ALA A 90 24.78 -15.87 2.18
N LEU A 91 23.74 -15.75 1.36
CA LEU A 91 23.73 -14.88 0.17
C LEU A 91 23.89 -13.41 0.57
N PHE A 92 23.15 -12.92 1.58
CA PHE A 92 23.25 -11.53 2.02
C PHE A 92 24.66 -11.18 2.54
N LEU A 93 25.25 -12.04 3.37
CA LEU A 93 26.57 -11.82 3.95
C LEU A 93 27.67 -11.86 2.89
N THR A 94 27.56 -12.74 1.89
CA THR A 94 28.64 -13.03 0.95
C THR A 94 28.55 -12.23 -0.34
N PHE A 95 27.34 -11.95 -0.84
CA PHE A 95 27.15 -11.27 -2.11
C PHE A 95 27.73 -9.84 -2.09
N ASN A 96 27.44 -9.06 -1.06
CA ASN A 96 27.95 -7.69 -0.91
C ASN A 96 29.48 -7.64 -0.75
N GLN A 97 30.06 -8.60 -0.02
CA GLN A 97 31.51 -8.68 0.17
C GLN A 97 32.23 -9.07 -1.13
N ILE A 98 31.66 -10.02 -1.88
CA ILE A 98 32.21 -10.47 -3.16
C ILE A 98 32.05 -9.37 -4.21
N GLN A 99 30.93 -8.65 -4.24
CA GLN A 99 30.74 -7.51 -5.13
C GLN A 99 31.73 -6.38 -4.83
N ALA A 100 32.00 -6.07 -3.55
CA ALA A 100 33.01 -5.09 -3.16
C ALA A 100 34.43 -5.51 -3.58
N LEU A 101 34.78 -6.79 -3.39
CA LEU A 101 36.05 -7.35 -3.84
C LEU A 101 36.21 -7.29 -5.36
N LEU A 102 35.17 -7.66 -6.12
CA LEU A 102 35.19 -7.60 -7.58
C LEU A 102 35.32 -6.16 -8.09
N SER A 103 34.61 -5.21 -7.49
CA SER A 103 34.73 -3.79 -7.85
C SER A 103 36.15 -3.24 -7.63
N ASN A 104 36.83 -3.69 -6.57
CA ASN A 104 38.22 -3.32 -6.29
C ASN A 104 39.21 -3.98 -7.27
N VAL A 105 39.00 -5.25 -7.63
CA VAL A 105 39.86 -6.00 -8.56
C VAL A 105 39.74 -5.46 -9.99
N PHE A 106 38.54 -5.05 -10.41
CA PHE A 106 38.27 -4.56 -11.76
C PHE A 106 38.37 -3.03 -11.91
N GLN A 107 38.78 -2.29 -10.86
CA GLN A 107 38.95 -0.82 -10.86
C GLN A 107 37.73 -0.04 -11.42
N THR A 108 36.51 -0.48 -11.11
CA THR A 108 35.27 0.17 -11.56
C THR A 108 34.88 1.32 -10.63
N LYS A 109 34.50 2.48 -11.18
CA LYS A 109 34.06 3.65 -10.39
C LYS A 109 32.78 3.33 -9.59
N PRO A 110 32.61 3.88 -8.37
CA PRO A 110 31.49 3.55 -7.47
C PRO A 110 30.08 3.82 -8.05
N ASP A 111 29.96 4.76 -8.99
CA ASP A 111 28.67 5.19 -9.59
C ASP A 111 28.35 4.57 -10.95
N THR A 112 29.19 3.68 -11.47
CA THR A 112 28.93 2.99 -12.75
C THR A 112 28.22 1.66 -12.50
N GLN A 113 27.09 1.45 -13.18
CA GLN A 113 26.34 0.19 -13.21
C GLN A 113 27.31 -0.99 -13.41
N SER A 114 27.38 -1.92 -12.44
CA SER A 114 28.32 -3.05 -12.49
C SER A 114 28.17 -3.83 -13.80
N SER A 115 29.30 -4.19 -14.41
CA SER A 115 29.32 -4.93 -15.67
C SER A 115 28.60 -6.29 -15.52
N LEU A 116 27.93 -6.76 -16.58
CA LEU A 116 27.22 -8.05 -16.65
C LEU A 116 28.07 -9.20 -16.07
N THR A 117 29.37 -9.19 -16.37
CA THR A 117 30.34 -10.20 -15.91
C THR A 117 30.58 -10.12 -14.40
N GLN A 118 30.57 -8.92 -13.81
CA GLN A 118 30.80 -8.72 -12.37
C GLN A 118 29.62 -9.23 -11.54
N VAL A 119 28.39 -8.92 -11.96
CA VAL A 119 27.18 -9.39 -11.27
C VAL A 119 27.04 -10.91 -11.36
N ALA A 120 27.33 -11.48 -12.53
CA ALA A 120 27.31 -12.94 -12.72
C ALA A 120 28.39 -13.66 -11.89
N LEU A 121 29.60 -13.10 -11.82
CA LEU A 121 30.69 -13.64 -10.98
C LEU A 121 30.38 -13.49 -9.48
N ALA A 122 29.74 -12.40 -9.06
CA ALA A 122 29.29 -12.21 -7.69
C ALA A 122 28.23 -13.26 -7.30
N GLY A 123 27.26 -13.50 -8.17
CA GLY A 123 26.25 -14.56 -7.99
C GLY A 123 26.88 -15.96 -7.90
N ALA A 124 27.85 -16.27 -8.76
CA ALA A 124 28.58 -17.53 -8.71
C ALA A 124 29.41 -17.70 -7.42
N GLY A 125 30.07 -16.63 -6.97
CA GLY A 125 30.82 -16.62 -5.72
C GLY A 125 29.92 -16.82 -4.50
N ALA A 126 28.80 -16.12 -4.44
CA ALA A 126 27.84 -16.26 -3.35
C ALA A 126 27.21 -17.66 -3.32
N GLY A 127 26.82 -18.22 -4.48
CA GLY A 127 26.33 -19.59 -4.59
C GLY A 127 27.36 -20.64 -4.14
N SER A 128 28.64 -20.40 -4.41
CA SER A 128 29.73 -21.27 -3.93
C SER A 128 29.78 -21.36 -2.40
N VAL A 129 29.63 -20.23 -1.70
CA VAL A 129 29.61 -20.19 -0.24
C VAL A 129 28.32 -20.80 0.31
N ALA A 130 27.18 -20.49 -0.31
CA ALA A 130 25.89 -21.06 0.06
C ALA A 130 25.91 -22.61 -0.02
N SER A 131 26.59 -23.19 -1.01
CA SER A 131 26.71 -24.64 -1.17
C SER A 131 27.31 -25.37 0.05
N CYS A 132 28.20 -24.71 0.80
CA CYS A 132 28.80 -25.27 2.02
C CYS A 132 27.78 -25.44 3.14
N VAL A 133 26.86 -24.48 3.26
CA VAL A 133 25.81 -24.46 4.28
C VAL A 133 24.60 -25.32 3.86
N LEU A 134 24.28 -25.31 2.57
CA LEU A 134 23.13 -26.00 2.01
C LEU A 134 23.30 -27.50 1.85
N THR A 135 24.53 -28.00 1.66
CA THR A 135 24.73 -29.43 1.39
C THR A 135 24.20 -30.34 2.51
N PRO A 136 24.47 -30.08 3.81
CA PRO A 136 23.86 -30.86 4.90
C PRO A 136 22.33 -30.78 4.93
N VAL A 137 21.77 -29.60 4.65
CA VAL A 137 20.33 -29.36 4.66
C VAL A 137 19.63 -30.13 3.53
N GLU A 138 20.18 -30.04 2.33
CA GLU A 138 19.70 -30.75 1.14
C GLU A 138 19.85 -32.27 1.29
N LEU A 139 20.93 -32.77 1.90
CA LEU A 139 21.10 -34.19 2.15
C LEU A 139 19.95 -34.74 3.01
N ILE A 140 19.67 -34.12 4.15
CA ILE A 140 18.61 -34.58 5.06
C ILE A 140 17.23 -34.43 4.40
N LYS A 141 16.98 -33.34 3.68
CA LYS A 141 15.76 -33.17 2.87
C LYS A 141 15.56 -34.33 1.90
N CYS A 142 16.56 -34.61 1.06
CA CYS A 142 16.49 -35.65 0.04
C CYS A 142 16.22 -37.03 0.67
N LYS A 143 16.87 -37.35 1.80
CA LYS A 143 16.60 -38.58 2.56
C LYS A 143 15.16 -38.67 3.04
N MET A 144 14.61 -37.60 3.64
CA MET A 144 13.22 -37.56 4.10
C MET A 144 12.22 -37.74 2.94
N GLN A 145 12.51 -37.18 1.77
CA GLN A 145 11.64 -37.22 0.60
C GLN A 145 11.50 -38.63 -0.04
N VAL A 146 12.46 -39.54 0.22
CA VAL A 146 12.48 -40.90 -0.35
C VAL A 146 12.13 -42.03 0.62
N GLN A 147 11.89 -41.75 1.91
CA GLN A 147 11.63 -42.77 2.94
C GLN A 147 10.50 -43.76 2.56
N THR A 148 9.41 -43.29 1.95
CA THR A 148 8.28 -44.15 1.55
C THR A 148 8.43 -44.82 0.19
N MET A 149 9.59 -44.67 -0.47
CA MET A 149 9.89 -45.43 -1.68
C MET A 149 10.35 -46.87 -1.39
N LYS A 150 10.59 -47.24 -0.12
CA LYS A 150 10.92 -48.61 0.30
C LYS A 150 9.67 -49.51 0.32
N GLN A 151 9.73 -50.65 -0.38
CA GLN A 151 8.72 -51.71 -0.31
C GLN A 151 9.15 -52.81 0.68
N GLY A 152 8.28 -53.22 1.61
CA GLY A 152 8.48 -54.36 2.53
C GLY A 152 7.97 -54.12 3.96
N ALA A 153 7.86 -55.19 4.76
CA ALA A 153 7.28 -55.17 6.13
C ALA A 153 8.06 -54.31 7.15
N ALA A 154 9.29 -53.90 6.85
CA ALA A 154 10.08 -52.95 7.66
C ALA A 154 9.77 -51.47 7.35
N SER A 155 8.84 -51.19 6.41
CA SER A 155 8.52 -49.84 5.90
C SER A 155 7.75 -48.98 6.91
N GLU A 156 6.89 -49.56 7.76
CA GLU A 156 6.09 -48.79 8.74
C GLU A 156 6.93 -48.19 9.89
N LEU A 157 8.00 -48.85 10.32
CA LEU A 157 8.91 -48.35 11.38
C LEU A 157 9.88 -47.25 10.90
N VAL A 158 10.15 -47.19 9.59
CA VAL A 158 11.10 -46.26 8.95
C VAL A 158 10.39 -45.05 8.32
N ALA A 159 9.07 -45.14 8.07
CA ALA A 159 8.29 -44.15 7.32
C ALA A 159 8.18 -42.75 7.95
N ASN A 160 8.61 -42.56 9.20
CA ASN A 160 8.45 -41.31 9.95
C ASN A 160 9.73 -40.89 10.71
N GLN A 161 10.92 -41.16 10.17
CA GLN A 161 12.15 -40.61 10.74
C GLN A 161 12.22 -39.10 10.50
N ASP A 162 12.29 -38.34 11.60
CA ASP A 162 12.43 -36.89 11.60
C ASP A 162 13.85 -36.46 11.20
N ALA A 163 14.03 -35.16 10.93
CA ALA A 163 15.33 -34.63 10.52
C ALA A 163 16.44 -34.92 11.56
N THR A 164 16.12 -34.88 12.85
CA THR A 164 17.12 -35.06 13.92
C THR A 164 17.63 -36.49 14.00
N SER A 165 16.76 -37.49 13.82
CA SER A 165 17.16 -38.90 13.77
C SER A 165 18.05 -39.19 12.56
N LEU A 166 17.72 -38.66 11.38
CA LEU A 166 18.55 -38.80 10.18
C LEU A 166 19.93 -38.13 10.30
N ILE A 167 20.00 -36.96 10.95
CA ILE A 167 21.28 -36.29 11.24
C ILE A 167 22.14 -37.18 12.15
N ARG A 168 21.58 -37.64 13.28
CA ARG A 168 22.30 -38.51 14.23
C ARG A 168 22.73 -39.83 13.58
N GLN A 169 21.87 -40.43 12.75
CA GLN A 169 22.21 -41.64 12.01
C GLN A 169 23.36 -41.39 11.03
N THR A 170 23.30 -40.30 10.26
CA THR A 170 24.35 -39.96 9.29
C THR A 170 25.70 -39.72 9.99
N ILE A 171 25.70 -39.01 11.12
CA ILE A 171 26.93 -38.78 11.91
C ILE A 171 27.47 -40.10 12.50
N ARG A 172 26.59 -40.99 12.97
CA ARG A 172 27.00 -42.29 13.51
C ARG A 172 27.61 -43.19 12.43
N ASP A 173 27.03 -43.21 11.24
CA ASP A 173 27.39 -44.15 10.18
C ASP A 173 28.56 -43.67 9.30
N GLN A 174 28.75 -42.35 9.19
CA GLN A 174 29.74 -41.74 8.27
C GLN A 174 30.63 -40.68 8.92
N GLY A 175 30.44 -40.41 10.21
CA GLY A 175 31.03 -39.25 10.86
C GLY A 175 30.42 -37.93 10.38
N VAL A 176 30.92 -36.82 10.93
CA VAL A 176 30.45 -35.46 10.62
C VAL A 176 30.61 -35.11 9.13
N ARG A 177 31.67 -35.63 8.48
CA ARG A 177 31.92 -35.42 7.05
C ARG A 177 30.85 -36.06 6.14
N GLY A 178 30.10 -37.04 6.65
CA GLY A 178 28.98 -37.66 5.94
C GLY A 178 27.84 -36.67 5.60
N LEU A 179 27.74 -35.57 6.34
CA LEU A 179 26.75 -34.51 6.05
C LEU A 179 27.03 -33.77 4.73
N TRP A 180 28.24 -33.89 4.16
CA TRP A 180 28.63 -33.25 2.89
C TRP A 180 28.61 -34.20 1.69
N VAL A 181 27.93 -35.35 1.79
CA VAL A 181 27.71 -36.22 0.63
C VAL A 181 26.93 -35.45 -0.44
N GLY A 182 27.45 -35.48 -1.68
CA GLY A 182 26.88 -34.74 -2.80
C GLY A 182 27.38 -33.29 -2.94
N PHE A 183 28.31 -32.84 -2.07
CA PHE A 183 28.84 -31.47 -2.09
C PHE A 183 29.28 -30.99 -3.48
N LEU A 184 30.04 -31.79 -4.23
CA LEU A 184 30.48 -31.39 -5.58
C LEU A 184 29.31 -31.10 -6.52
N GLY A 185 28.22 -31.86 -6.43
CA GLY A 185 27.02 -31.62 -7.22
C GLY A 185 26.26 -30.37 -6.78
N THR A 186 26.16 -30.13 -5.47
CA THR A 186 25.59 -28.89 -4.91
C THR A 186 26.41 -27.67 -5.33
N PHE A 187 27.75 -27.76 -5.20
CA PHE A 187 28.67 -26.69 -5.58
C PHE A 187 28.55 -26.35 -7.05
N VAL A 188 28.65 -27.34 -7.95
CA VAL A 188 28.51 -27.11 -9.40
C VAL A 188 27.17 -26.45 -9.71
N ARG A 189 26.07 -26.97 -9.14
CA ARG A 189 24.71 -26.42 -9.33
C ARG A 189 24.61 -24.96 -8.86
N GLU A 190 25.02 -24.66 -7.64
CA GLU A 190 24.86 -23.30 -7.09
C GLU A 190 25.75 -22.28 -7.79
N THR A 191 27.01 -22.62 -8.01
CA THR A 191 27.99 -21.71 -8.63
C THR A 191 27.59 -21.40 -10.08
N GLY A 192 27.38 -22.43 -10.90
CA GLY A 192 27.08 -22.20 -12.31
C GLY A 192 25.60 -21.90 -12.57
N GLY A 193 24.69 -22.34 -11.70
CA GLY A 193 23.27 -21.98 -11.76
C GLY A 193 23.09 -20.51 -11.43
N GLY A 194 23.75 -19.99 -10.38
CA GLY A 194 23.75 -18.57 -10.05
C GLY A 194 24.25 -17.71 -11.21
N LEU A 195 25.34 -18.13 -11.86
CA LEU A 195 25.84 -17.50 -13.08
C LEU A 195 24.78 -17.47 -14.19
N ALA A 196 24.14 -18.60 -14.47
CA ALA A 196 23.12 -18.72 -15.51
C ALA A 196 21.86 -17.89 -15.22
N TRP A 197 21.47 -17.78 -13.94
CA TRP A 197 20.32 -16.98 -13.50
C TRP A 197 20.56 -15.49 -13.73
N PHE A 198 21.67 -14.95 -13.19
CA PHE A 198 21.95 -13.50 -13.29
C PHE A 198 22.15 -13.06 -14.74
N LEU A 199 22.85 -13.86 -15.56
CA LEU A 199 23.00 -13.57 -16.99
C LEU A 199 21.65 -13.54 -17.71
N ALA A 200 20.80 -14.54 -17.49
CA ALA A 200 19.50 -14.62 -18.15
C ALA A 200 18.52 -13.52 -17.69
N PHE A 201 18.51 -13.18 -16.39
CA PHE A 201 17.69 -12.09 -15.85
C PHE A 201 18.08 -10.75 -16.47
N GLU A 202 19.38 -10.46 -16.49
CA GLU A 202 19.94 -9.22 -16.99
C GLU A 202 19.75 -9.08 -18.51
N MET A 203 20.01 -10.14 -19.29
CA MET A 203 19.81 -10.16 -20.73
C MET A 203 18.34 -10.00 -21.11
N SER A 204 17.43 -10.74 -20.46
CA SER A 204 16.00 -10.62 -20.72
C SER A 204 15.44 -9.25 -20.36
N THR A 205 15.93 -8.65 -19.26
CA THR A 205 15.54 -7.29 -18.87
C THR A 205 16.02 -6.24 -19.89
N ARG A 206 17.27 -6.34 -20.37
CA ARG A 206 17.83 -5.42 -21.38
C ARG A 206 17.10 -5.51 -22.71
N GLU A 207 16.82 -6.72 -23.16
CA GLU A 207 16.05 -6.95 -24.39
C GLU A 207 14.64 -6.35 -24.27
N LEU A 208 13.99 -6.53 -23.12
CA LEU A 208 12.66 -5.99 -22.88
C LEU A 208 12.65 -4.46 -22.82
N LEU A 209 13.67 -3.83 -22.22
CA LEU A 209 13.86 -2.38 -22.25
C LEU A 209 14.02 -1.86 -23.68
N HIS A 210 14.79 -2.56 -24.52
CA HIS A 210 14.99 -2.23 -25.93
C HIS A 210 13.69 -2.36 -26.73
N LEU A 211 12.95 -3.47 -26.56
CA LEU A 211 11.66 -3.71 -27.23
C LEU A 211 10.56 -2.73 -26.80
N ARG A 212 10.63 -2.20 -25.57
CA ARG A 212 9.65 -1.25 -25.02
C ARG A 212 10.07 0.21 -25.11
N ASN A 213 11.27 0.48 -25.64
CA ASN A 213 11.85 1.82 -25.73
C ASN A 213 11.83 2.57 -24.38
N LYS A 214 12.18 1.89 -23.28
CA LYS A 214 12.19 2.43 -21.92
C LYS A 214 13.62 2.69 -21.44
N PRO A 215 13.90 3.84 -20.78
CA PRO A 215 15.25 4.22 -20.39
C PRO A 215 15.79 3.45 -19.18
N ASN A 216 14.94 3.08 -18.21
CA ASN A 216 15.38 2.46 -16.96
C ASN A 216 14.56 1.22 -16.59
N ARG A 217 15.16 0.33 -15.78
CA ARG A 217 14.47 -0.87 -15.23
C ARG A 217 13.27 -0.53 -14.36
N ALA A 218 13.31 0.62 -13.69
CA ALA A 218 12.21 1.11 -12.86
C ALA A 218 10.94 1.35 -13.67
N ASP A 219 11.06 1.49 -14.99
CA ASP A 219 9.94 1.72 -15.88
C ASP A 219 9.24 0.40 -16.31
N LEU A 220 9.84 -0.77 -16.04
CA LEU A 220 9.20 -2.06 -16.32
C LEU A 220 8.18 -2.40 -15.23
N ASN A 221 7.01 -2.89 -15.63
CA ASN A 221 5.98 -3.26 -14.67
C ASN A 221 6.33 -4.57 -13.94
N SER A 222 5.64 -4.85 -12.84
CA SER A 222 5.94 -6.01 -11.99
C SER A 222 5.76 -7.36 -12.71
N VAL A 223 4.89 -7.45 -13.72
CA VAL A 223 4.67 -8.68 -14.51
C VAL A 223 5.81 -8.90 -15.49
N GLU A 224 6.29 -7.84 -16.12
CA GLU A 224 7.45 -7.83 -17.01
C GLU A 224 8.72 -8.29 -16.27
N LEU A 225 8.98 -7.71 -15.10
CA LEU A 225 10.10 -8.11 -14.24
C LEU A 225 9.94 -9.55 -13.72
N ALA A 226 8.71 -9.96 -13.39
CA ALA A 226 8.42 -11.32 -12.97
C ALA A 226 8.65 -12.34 -14.11
N ALA A 227 8.33 -11.99 -15.36
CA ALA A 227 8.61 -12.82 -16.53
C ALA A 227 10.12 -12.97 -16.78
N CYS A 228 10.89 -11.89 -16.65
CA CYS A 228 12.36 -11.95 -16.68
C CYS A 228 12.91 -12.84 -15.56
N GLY A 229 12.35 -12.74 -14.35
CA GLY A 229 12.65 -13.62 -13.21
C GLY A 229 12.36 -15.09 -13.50
N ALA A 230 11.23 -15.37 -14.17
CA ALA A 230 10.84 -16.71 -14.56
C ALA A 230 11.80 -17.34 -15.58
N LEU A 231 12.17 -16.58 -16.61
CA LEU A 231 13.15 -16.97 -17.62
C LEU A 231 14.52 -17.24 -16.99
N ALA A 232 14.94 -16.40 -16.04
CA ALA A 232 16.15 -16.60 -15.28
C ALA A 232 16.11 -17.88 -14.43
N GLY A 233 14.97 -18.14 -13.76
CA GLY A 233 14.73 -19.37 -13.01
C GLY A 233 14.77 -20.61 -13.91
N ILE A 234 14.20 -20.56 -15.11
CA ILE A 234 14.30 -21.66 -16.08
C ILE A 234 15.75 -21.87 -16.52
N SER A 235 16.49 -20.80 -16.83
CA SER A 235 17.92 -20.86 -17.20
C SER A 235 18.77 -21.52 -16.12
N TYR A 236 18.59 -21.13 -14.85
CA TYR A 236 19.25 -21.75 -13.69
C TYR A 236 19.04 -23.26 -13.67
N ASN A 237 17.77 -23.69 -13.79
CA ASN A 237 17.43 -25.10 -13.65
C ASN A 237 17.87 -25.92 -14.86
N VAL A 238 17.75 -25.42 -16.08
CA VAL A 238 18.12 -26.16 -17.31
C VAL A 238 19.63 -26.37 -17.42
N SER A 239 20.42 -25.34 -17.12
CA SER A 239 21.86 -25.33 -17.43
C SER A 239 22.66 -26.40 -16.68
N LEU A 240 22.33 -26.64 -15.41
CA LEU A 240 23.07 -27.59 -14.55
C LEU A 240 22.17 -28.65 -13.93
N TYR A 241 21.05 -28.96 -14.57
CA TYR A 241 20.15 -30.03 -14.16
C TYR A 241 20.84 -31.40 -14.01
N PRO A 242 21.78 -31.81 -14.90
CA PRO A 242 22.47 -33.08 -14.73
C PRO A 242 23.27 -33.16 -13.43
N ALA A 243 23.91 -32.05 -13.01
CA ALA A 243 24.63 -31.99 -11.74
C ALA A 243 23.69 -32.11 -10.54
N ASP A 244 22.50 -31.50 -10.61
CA ASP A 244 21.46 -31.62 -9.60
C ASP A 244 20.87 -33.05 -9.53
N CYS A 245 20.69 -33.71 -10.67
CA CYS A 245 20.26 -35.11 -10.73
C CYS A 245 21.28 -36.07 -10.09
N VAL A 246 22.57 -35.88 -10.38
CA VAL A 246 23.66 -36.66 -9.77
C VAL A 246 23.72 -36.40 -8.26
N LYS A 247 23.61 -35.14 -7.84
CA LYS A 247 23.57 -34.73 -6.43
C LYS A 247 22.46 -35.45 -5.67
N SER A 248 21.22 -35.33 -6.12
CA SER A 248 20.07 -35.96 -5.44
C SER A 248 20.21 -37.48 -5.40
N SER A 249 20.68 -38.10 -6.48
CA SER A 249 20.91 -39.55 -6.55
C SER A 249 21.99 -40.03 -5.56
N MET A 250 23.09 -39.28 -5.41
CA MET A 250 24.12 -39.57 -4.42
C MET A 250 23.61 -39.40 -2.98
N GLN A 251 22.77 -38.39 -2.74
CA GLN A 251 22.23 -38.08 -1.42
C GLN A 251 21.22 -39.12 -0.93
N THR A 252 20.56 -39.85 -1.84
CA THR A 252 19.55 -40.87 -1.52
C THR A 252 20.00 -42.31 -1.75
N GLU A 253 21.17 -42.56 -2.34
CA GLU A 253 21.64 -43.89 -2.76
C GLU A 253 21.54 -44.94 -1.62
N ARG A 254 22.00 -44.57 -0.41
CA ARG A 254 21.98 -45.47 0.75
C ARG A 254 20.60 -45.73 1.30
N GLU A 255 19.68 -44.78 1.15
CA GLU A 255 18.29 -44.96 1.59
C GLU A 255 17.52 -45.87 0.63
N LEU A 256 17.95 -46.05 -0.62
CA LEU A 256 17.23 -46.86 -1.60
C LEU A 256 17.79 -48.27 -1.77
N LYS A 257 18.96 -48.59 -1.19
CA LYS A 257 19.55 -49.94 -1.22
C LYS A 257 18.90 -50.86 -0.17
N MET A 258 18.45 -52.05 -0.59
CA MET A 258 17.80 -53.07 0.26
C MET A 258 18.74 -53.79 1.24
N HIS A 259 20.05 -53.81 0.98
CA HIS A 259 21.05 -54.42 1.87
C HIS A 259 22.00 -53.35 2.43
N HIS A 260 22.00 -53.17 3.74
CA HIS A 260 22.96 -52.32 4.47
C HIS A 260 24.32 -53.02 4.55
N ASP A 261 25.06 -53.06 3.43
CA ASP A 261 26.48 -53.43 3.49
C ASP A 261 27.29 -52.18 3.90
N THR A 262 27.69 -52.14 5.17
CA THR A 262 28.38 -50.99 5.80
C THR A 262 29.78 -50.74 5.23
N ASN A 263 30.32 -51.67 4.42
CA ASN A 263 31.67 -51.59 3.86
C ASN A 263 31.75 -51.04 2.42
N GLN A 264 30.63 -50.72 1.75
CA GLN A 264 30.68 -50.10 0.42
C GLN A 264 30.96 -48.58 0.50
N LYS A 265 32.08 -48.17 -0.13
CA LYS A 265 32.41 -46.74 -0.32
C LYS A 265 31.32 -46.06 -1.17
N PRO A 266 30.87 -44.85 -0.79
CA PRO A 266 29.88 -44.09 -1.56
C PRO A 266 30.38 -43.82 -2.99
N THR A 267 29.49 -43.88 -3.99
CA THR A 267 29.88 -43.63 -5.38
C THR A 267 30.23 -42.16 -5.59
N GLY A 268 31.38 -41.90 -6.22
CA GLY A 268 31.78 -40.54 -6.58
C GLY A 268 30.91 -39.94 -7.68
N PHE A 269 30.95 -38.61 -7.83
CA PHE A 269 30.12 -37.85 -8.78
C PHE A 269 30.16 -38.40 -10.21
N LEU A 270 31.36 -38.62 -10.77
CA LEU A 270 31.53 -39.15 -12.14
C LEU A 270 30.99 -40.57 -12.30
N ARG A 271 31.12 -41.41 -11.28
CA ARG A 271 30.60 -42.78 -11.30
C ARG A 271 29.07 -42.77 -11.27
N THR A 272 28.48 -41.93 -10.42
CA THR A 272 27.02 -41.78 -10.35
C THR A 272 26.45 -41.20 -11.64
N LEU A 273 27.12 -40.20 -12.24
CA LEU A 273 26.77 -39.66 -13.55
C LEU A 273 26.76 -40.76 -14.62
N ASN A 274 27.83 -41.56 -14.67
CA ASN A 274 27.96 -42.64 -15.64
C ASN A 274 26.88 -43.72 -15.44
N ASN A 275 26.59 -44.08 -14.18
CA ASN A 275 25.54 -45.05 -13.86
C ASN A 275 24.15 -44.56 -14.32
N ILE A 276 23.79 -43.29 -14.06
CA ILE A 276 22.51 -42.73 -14.50
C ILE A 276 22.43 -42.70 -16.03
N TYR A 277 23.52 -42.30 -16.69
CA TYR A 277 23.58 -42.23 -18.14
C TYR A 277 23.47 -43.61 -18.79
N HIS A 278 24.17 -44.63 -18.29
CA HIS A 278 24.06 -45.98 -18.82
C HIS A 278 22.69 -46.63 -18.54
N ALA A 279 22.08 -46.37 -17.38
CA ALA A 279 20.80 -46.97 -17.01
C ALA A 279 19.61 -46.30 -17.72
N ARG A 280 19.62 -44.96 -17.87
CA ARG A 280 18.43 -44.17 -18.29
C ARG A 280 18.71 -43.14 -19.39
N GLY A 281 19.95 -43.09 -19.90
CA GLY A 281 20.37 -42.13 -20.93
C GLY A 281 20.25 -40.67 -20.50
N LEU A 282 20.24 -39.77 -21.49
CA LEU A 282 20.05 -38.33 -21.27
C LEU A 282 18.71 -38.00 -20.61
N ARG A 283 17.66 -38.78 -20.89
CA ARG A 283 16.34 -38.60 -20.26
C ARG A 283 16.40 -38.81 -18.73
N GLY A 284 17.26 -39.71 -18.26
CA GLY A 284 17.50 -39.92 -16.83
C GLY A 284 18.15 -38.71 -16.15
N LEU A 285 19.11 -38.06 -16.81
CA LEU A 285 19.81 -36.88 -16.29
C LEU A 285 18.91 -35.64 -16.19
N TYR A 286 17.80 -35.62 -16.92
CA TYR A 286 16.80 -34.55 -16.92
C TYR A 286 15.44 -34.97 -16.33
N ALA A 287 15.41 -36.09 -15.61
CA ALA A 287 14.19 -36.58 -14.97
C ALA A 287 13.67 -35.57 -13.94
N GLY A 288 12.49 -34.99 -14.20
CA GLY A 288 11.85 -33.98 -13.35
C GLY A 288 12.02 -32.53 -13.80
N LEU A 289 12.74 -32.25 -14.91
CA LEU A 289 13.02 -30.89 -15.38
C LEU A 289 11.74 -30.08 -15.59
N GLY A 290 10.71 -30.66 -16.24
CA GLY A 290 9.45 -29.96 -16.53
C GLY A 290 8.74 -29.44 -15.27
N VAL A 291 8.67 -30.25 -14.20
CA VAL A 291 8.12 -29.82 -12.91
C VAL A 291 8.99 -28.76 -12.23
N THR A 292 10.31 -28.84 -12.44
CA THR A 292 11.26 -27.86 -11.89
C THR A 292 11.19 -26.52 -12.62
N CYS A 293 10.91 -26.51 -13.94
CA CYS A 293 10.68 -25.28 -14.70
C CYS A 293 9.31 -24.66 -14.40
N LEU A 294 8.27 -25.48 -14.17
CA LEU A 294 6.95 -25.00 -13.76
C LEU A 294 7.01 -24.27 -12.40
N ARG A 295 7.87 -24.75 -11.50
CA ARG A 295 8.21 -24.08 -10.23
C ARG A 295 8.82 -22.68 -10.43
N SER A 296 9.51 -22.43 -11.55
CA SER A 296 10.15 -21.13 -11.83
C SER A 296 9.17 -20.03 -12.23
N ALA A 297 7.87 -20.32 -12.42
CA ALA A 297 6.86 -19.30 -12.71
C ALA A 297 6.63 -18.40 -11.47
N PRO A 298 6.47 -17.08 -11.64
CA PRO A 298 6.40 -16.16 -10.52
C PRO A 298 5.09 -16.37 -9.74
N SER A 299 5.21 -16.69 -8.46
CA SER A 299 4.12 -16.53 -7.49
C SER A 299 4.00 -15.05 -7.11
N SER A 300 3.68 -14.18 -8.06
CA SER A 300 3.30 -12.80 -7.76
C SER A 300 1.80 -12.73 -7.52
N VAL A 301 1.40 -12.13 -6.39
CA VAL A 301 0.00 -11.77 -6.13
C VAL A 301 -0.47 -10.91 -7.32
N GLN A 302 -1.53 -11.33 -8.00
CA GLN A 302 -2.10 -10.58 -9.11
C GLN A 302 -2.64 -9.26 -8.57
N LYS A 303 -2.06 -8.14 -9.02
CA LYS A 303 -2.52 -6.79 -8.66
C LYS A 303 -3.84 -6.47 -9.37
N ILE A 304 -4.69 -5.70 -8.71
CA ILE A 304 -5.94 -5.19 -9.28
C ILE A 304 -5.58 -4.17 -10.37
N LYS A 305 -6.07 -4.40 -11.58
CA LYS A 305 -5.85 -3.51 -12.72
C LYS A 305 -6.80 -2.32 -12.63
N VAL A 306 -6.27 -1.10 -12.69
CA VAL A 306 -7.07 0.13 -12.73
C VAL A 306 -6.86 0.78 -14.09
N SER A 307 -7.95 0.96 -14.85
CA SER A 307 -7.89 1.49 -16.22
C SER A 307 -7.72 3.00 -16.28
N GLY A 308 -8.42 3.73 -15.42
CA GLY A 308 -8.34 5.18 -15.32
C GLY A 308 -7.17 5.62 -14.45
N SER A 309 -6.62 6.81 -14.75
CA SER A 309 -5.59 7.41 -13.93
C SER A 309 -6.17 8.05 -12.66
N VAL A 310 -5.34 8.16 -11.62
CA VAL A 310 -5.62 8.93 -10.40
C VAL A 310 -4.54 10.00 -10.25
N VAL A 311 -4.93 11.24 -10.01
CA VAL A 311 -3.98 12.32 -9.76
C VAL A 311 -3.60 12.30 -8.28
N GLU A 312 -2.31 12.20 -8.00
CA GLU A 312 -1.78 12.21 -6.64
C GLU A 312 -1.11 13.56 -6.39
N LEU A 313 -1.57 14.27 -5.36
CA LEU A 313 -1.02 15.55 -4.93
C LEU A 313 -0.30 15.31 -3.61
N ASP A 314 1.03 15.22 -3.65
CA ASP A 314 1.84 15.06 -2.44
C ASP A 314 1.92 16.38 -1.66
N GLY A 315 2.24 16.30 -0.38
CA GLY A 315 2.09 17.41 0.57
C GLY A 315 3.34 17.66 1.39
N ASP A 316 3.14 18.12 2.62
CA ASP A 316 4.20 18.59 3.51
C ASP A 316 4.23 17.84 4.86
N GLU A 317 5.35 17.98 5.57
CA GLU A 317 5.54 17.63 6.99
C GLU A 317 5.12 16.19 7.37
N MET A 318 4.40 16.02 8.49
CA MET A 318 4.07 14.70 9.04
C MET A 318 3.15 13.92 8.10
N THR A 319 2.24 14.63 7.42
CA THR A 319 1.33 14.03 6.46
C THR A 319 2.05 13.49 5.24
N ARG A 320 3.10 14.16 4.73
CA ARG A 320 3.93 13.63 3.62
C ARG A 320 4.56 12.27 3.95
N ILE A 321 5.09 12.13 5.17
CA ILE A 321 5.70 10.87 5.65
C ILE A 321 4.65 9.74 5.72
N ILE A 322 3.48 10.04 6.27
CA ILE A 322 2.36 9.09 6.35
C ILE A 322 1.86 8.73 4.95
N TRP A 323 1.75 9.72 4.07
CA TRP A 323 1.26 9.58 2.70
C TRP A 323 2.13 8.65 1.87
N GLU A 324 3.45 8.83 1.93
CA GLU A 324 4.41 7.92 1.28
C GLU A 324 4.24 6.49 1.77
N LYS A 325 4.10 6.28 3.10
CA LYS A 325 3.90 4.94 3.65
C LYS A 325 2.57 4.34 3.20
N ILE A 326 1.46 5.10 3.20
CA ILE A 326 0.17 4.62 2.70
C ILE A 326 0.30 4.20 1.23
N ARG A 327 0.87 5.06 0.37
CA ARG A 327 1.08 4.74 -1.05
C ARG A 327 1.90 3.46 -1.24
N ASN A 328 3.03 3.35 -0.56
CA ASN A 328 3.99 2.26 -0.78
C ASN A 328 3.57 0.93 -0.13
N ASP A 329 2.89 0.97 1.03
CA ASP A 329 2.53 -0.23 1.79
C ASP A 329 1.09 -0.68 1.61
N LEU A 330 0.16 0.27 1.42
CA LEU A 330 -1.28 -0.01 1.41
C LEU A 330 -1.89 0.09 0.02
N ILE A 331 -1.29 0.80 -0.95
CA ILE A 331 -1.88 1.03 -2.28
C ILE A 331 -1.12 0.25 -3.38
N LEU A 332 0.12 0.63 -3.68
CA LEU A 332 0.91 0.09 -4.79
C LEU A 332 1.23 -1.42 -4.72
N PRO A 333 1.28 -2.08 -3.54
CA PRO A 333 1.43 -3.53 -3.48
C PRO A 333 0.22 -4.29 -4.04
N PHE A 334 -0.97 -3.69 -3.95
CA PHE A 334 -2.24 -4.32 -4.32
C PHE A 334 -2.77 -3.84 -5.68
N LEU A 335 -2.42 -2.62 -6.09
CA LEU A 335 -2.97 -1.99 -7.29
C LEU A 335 -1.91 -1.81 -8.37
N ASP A 336 -2.31 -2.07 -9.61
CA ASP A 336 -1.64 -1.57 -10.82
C ASP A 336 -2.45 -0.38 -11.34
N VAL A 337 -2.10 0.80 -10.85
CA VAL A 337 -2.78 2.07 -11.08
C VAL A 337 -1.83 3.10 -11.66
N ASP A 338 -2.28 3.85 -12.67
CA ASP A 338 -1.54 4.96 -13.27
C ASP A 338 -1.71 6.23 -12.43
N LEU A 339 -0.72 6.51 -11.58
CA LEU A 339 -0.69 7.71 -10.74
C LEU A 339 -0.05 8.89 -11.50
N LYS A 340 -0.81 9.98 -11.65
CA LYS A 340 -0.28 11.26 -12.12
C LYS A 340 0.19 12.06 -10.92
N TYR A 341 1.47 11.95 -10.62
CA TYR A 341 2.09 12.51 -9.43
C TYR A 341 2.43 14.01 -9.60
N TYR A 342 2.02 14.83 -8.64
CA TYR A 342 2.34 16.24 -8.51
C TYR A 342 2.83 16.53 -7.08
N ASP A 343 4.02 17.11 -6.95
CA ASP A 343 4.60 17.45 -5.65
C ASP A 343 4.17 18.87 -5.24
N LEU A 344 3.21 18.98 -4.33
CA LEU A 344 2.75 20.27 -3.79
C LEU A 344 3.46 20.65 -2.48
N SER A 345 4.64 20.09 -2.20
CA SER A 345 5.48 20.59 -1.11
C SER A 345 5.70 22.09 -1.26
N ILE A 346 5.80 22.79 -0.13
CA ILE A 346 6.03 24.24 -0.11
C ILE A 346 7.32 24.61 -0.88
N GLU A 347 8.33 23.75 -0.84
CA GLU A 347 9.60 23.93 -1.57
C GLU A 347 9.40 23.83 -3.09
N ASN A 348 8.65 22.82 -3.56
CA ASN A 348 8.39 22.67 -4.99
C ASN A 348 7.39 23.70 -5.53
N ARG A 349 6.41 24.12 -4.72
CA ARG A 349 5.53 25.25 -5.07
C ARG A 349 6.31 26.53 -5.19
N ASP A 350 7.22 26.85 -4.26
CA ASP A 350 8.08 28.03 -4.39
C ASP A 350 9.00 27.96 -5.62
N LYS A 351 9.58 26.77 -5.88
CA LYS A 351 10.42 26.53 -7.07
C LYS A 351 9.68 26.75 -8.39
N THR A 352 8.42 26.32 -8.47
CA THR A 352 7.59 26.37 -9.69
C THR A 352 6.73 27.64 -9.78
N ASP A 353 6.94 28.60 -8.87
CA ASP A 353 6.10 29.80 -8.75
C ASP A 353 4.60 29.48 -8.61
N ASP A 354 4.31 28.40 -7.88
CA ASP A 354 3.00 27.78 -7.61
C ASP A 354 2.28 27.20 -8.84
N GLN A 355 2.97 27.09 -9.98
CA GLN A 355 2.42 26.50 -11.20
C GLN A 355 2.04 25.03 -11.02
N VAL A 356 2.78 24.26 -10.22
CA VAL A 356 2.46 22.85 -9.94
C VAL A 356 1.07 22.66 -9.33
N THR A 357 0.58 23.64 -8.56
CA THR A 357 -0.76 23.61 -7.95
C THR A 357 -1.85 23.76 -9.03
N ILE A 358 -1.61 24.61 -10.03
CA ILE A 358 -2.52 24.82 -11.16
C ILE A 358 -2.51 23.57 -12.06
N ASP A 359 -1.32 23.07 -12.41
CA ASP A 359 -1.15 21.89 -13.26
C ASP A 359 -1.84 20.65 -12.65
N ALA A 360 -1.75 20.50 -11.32
CA ALA A 360 -2.43 19.42 -10.60
C ALA A 360 -3.95 19.56 -10.68
N ALA A 361 -4.51 20.77 -10.55
CA ALA A 361 -5.93 21.01 -10.70
C ALA A 361 -6.42 20.70 -12.12
N GLU A 362 -5.69 21.14 -13.15
CA GLU A 362 -6.00 20.83 -14.55
C GLU A 362 -5.91 19.32 -14.83
N ALA A 363 -4.95 18.63 -14.22
CA ALA A 363 -4.87 17.17 -14.29
C ALA A 363 -6.09 16.51 -13.65
N ILE A 364 -6.57 17.01 -12.50
CA ILE A 364 -7.81 16.49 -11.88
C ILE A 364 -8.99 16.73 -12.82
N GLN A 365 -9.12 17.88 -13.48
CA GLN A 365 -10.18 18.09 -14.49
C GLN A 365 -10.13 17.06 -15.62
N LYS A 366 -8.93 16.71 -16.08
CA LYS A 366 -8.71 15.74 -17.15
C LYS A 366 -8.99 14.30 -16.72
N TYR A 367 -8.50 13.88 -15.56
CA TYR A 367 -8.55 12.48 -15.10
C TYR A 367 -9.68 12.20 -14.11
N LYS A 368 -10.41 13.24 -13.69
CA LYS A 368 -11.62 13.21 -12.85
C LYS A 368 -11.43 12.82 -11.38
N VAL A 369 -10.26 12.33 -10.98
CA VAL A 369 -9.99 11.86 -9.61
C VAL A 369 -8.67 12.42 -9.10
N GLY A 370 -8.72 13.17 -8.00
CA GLY A 370 -7.56 13.64 -7.25
C GLY A 370 -7.55 13.10 -5.82
N VAL A 371 -6.40 12.59 -5.37
CA VAL A 371 -6.13 12.27 -3.96
C VAL A 371 -5.04 13.20 -3.45
N LYS A 372 -5.30 13.90 -2.36
CA LYS A 372 -4.45 15.01 -1.93
C LYS A 372 -4.00 14.88 -0.47
N CYS A 373 -2.70 15.04 -0.29
CA CYS A 373 -2.05 15.18 1.00
C CYS A 373 -2.20 16.61 1.54
N ALA A 374 -2.12 16.78 2.86
CA ALA A 374 -2.18 18.11 3.46
C ALA A 374 -0.94 18.95 3.10
N THR A 375 -1.15 20.24 2.85
CA THR A 375 -0.14 21.18 2.33
C THR A 375 -0.05 22.41 3.23
N ILE A 376 1.16 22.96 3.40
CA ILE A 376 1.38 24.21 4.14
C ILE A 376 0.72 25.38 3.38
N THR A 377 -0.08 26.19 4.05
CA THR A 377 -0.40 27.54 3.56
C THR A 377 0.54 28.52 4.29
N PRO A 378 1.48 29.18 3.61
CA PRO A 378 2.54 29.93 4.28
C PRO A 378 2.02 31.22 4.92
N ASP A 379 2.46 31.48 6.15
CA ASP A 379 2.36 32.77 6.85
C ASP A 379 3.74 33.46 6.90
N GLU A 380 3.87 34.59 7.59
CA GLU A 380 5.14 35.31 7.72
C GLU A 380 6.26 34.47 8.36
N ALA A 381 5.92 33.54 9.25
CA ALA A 381 6.89 32.65 9.88
C ALA A 381 7.36 31.58 8.89
N ARG A 382 6.45 31.00 8.10
CA ARG A 382 6.79 30.02 7.05
C ARG A 382 7.59 30.62 5.91
N VAL A 383 7.31 31.87 5.53
CA VAL A 383 8.13 32.60 4.54
C VAL A 383 9.59 32.67 5.00
N LYS A 384 9.83 32.93 6.28
CA LYS A 384 11.18 32.94 6.85
C LYS A 384 11.78 31.54 6.99
N GLU A 385 10.99 30.57 7.44
CA GLU A 385 11.44 29.19 7.64
C GLU A 385 11.96 28.55 6.35
N PHE A 386 11.21 28.70 5.26
CA PHE A 386 11.51 28.06 3.97
C PHE A 386 12.20 29.01 2.98
N ASN A 387 12.51 30.25 3.40
CA ASN A 387 13.10 31.28 2.54
C ASN A 387 12.32 31.48 1.22
N LEU A 388 11.00 31.66 1.34
CA LEU A 388 10.08 31.72 0.20
C LEU A 388 10.22 33.03 -0.58
N LYS A 389 10.07 32.97 -1.91
CA LYS A 389 10.04 34.16 -2.79
C LYS A 389 8.92 35.12 -2.41
N LYS A 390 7.77 34.59 -2.01
CA LYS A 390 6.60 35.34 -1.52
C LYS A 390 5.67 34.44 -0.71
N MET A 391 4.69 35.06 -0.06
CA MET A 391 3.61 34.35 0.62
C MET A 391 2.62 33.80 -0.41
N TRP A 392 2.80 32.54 -0.81
CA TRP A 392 1.93 31.85 -1.77
C TRP A 392 0.51 31.64 -1.23
N LEU A 393 -0.47 31.58 -2.13
CA LEU A 393 -1.86 31.32 -1.78
C LEU A 393 -2.05 29.88 -1.29
N SER A 394 -3.20 29.61 -0.66
CA SER A 394 -3.55 28.26 -0.23
C SER A 394 -3.78 27.34 -1.44
N PRO A 395 -3.10 26.18 -1.53
CA PRO A 395 -3.33 25.23 -2.60
C PRO A 395 -4.79 24.76 -2.69
N ASN A 396 -5.45 24.56 -1.54
CA ASN A 396 -6.85 24.17 -1.48
C ASN A 396 -7.75 25.25 -2.10
N GLY A 397 -7.45 26.53 -1.84
CA GLY A 397 -8.18 27.64 -2.45
C GLY A 397 -8.00 27.68 -3.96
N THR A 398 -6.76 27.54 -4.44
CA THR A 398 -6.43 27.53 -5.88
C THR A 398 -7.12 26.37 -6.61
N ILE A 399 -6.99 25.14 -6.09
CA ILE A 399 -7.60 23.94 -6.67
C ILE A 399 -9.13 24.08 -6.71
N ARG A 400 -9.77 24.49 -5.60
CA ARG A 400 -11.22 24.69 -5.54
C ARG A 400 -11.71 25.77 -6.50
N ASN A 401 -10.95 26.84 -6.70
CA ASN A 401 -11.29 27.88 -7.66
C ASN A 401 -11.24 27.40 -9.11
N ILE A 402 -10.32 26.48 -9.44
CA ILE A 402 -10.17 25.91 -10.79
C ILE A 402 -11.21 24.83 -11.04
N LEU A 403 -11.34 23.87 -10.12
CA LEU A 403 -12.27 22.75 -10.25
C LEU A 403 -13.73 23.20 -10.15
N GLY A 404 -14.00 24.19 -9.30
CA GLY A 404 -15.34 24.45 -8.81
C GLY A 404 -15.86 23.30 -7.93
N GLY A 405 -17.07 23.44 -7.41
CA GLY A 405 -17.73 22.40 -6.63
C GLY A 405 -17.86 22.71 -5.15
N THR A 406 -18.27 21.68 -4.40
CA THR A 406 -18.69 21.76 -3.01
C THR A 406 -17.86 20.80 -2.17
N VAL A 407 -17.41 21.26 -1.00
CA VAL A 407 -16.65 20.41 -0.07
C VAL A 407 -17.62 19.71 0.87
N PHE A 408 -17.58 18.38 0.86
CA PHE A 408 -18.33 17.52 1.75
C PHE A 408 -17.41 16.97 2.83
N ARG A 409 -17.79 17.18 4.10
CA ARG A 409 -17.09 16.65 5.25
C ARG A 409 -17.97 15.65 5.97
N GLU A 410 -17.47 14.43 6.16
CA GLU A 410 -18.20 13.35 6.82
C GLU A 410 -17.34 12.65 7.88
N PRO A 411 -17.87 12.49 9.11
CA PRO A 411 -17.14 11.79 10.16
C PRO A 411 -17.13 10.29 9.91
N ILE A 412 -16.00 9.66 10.21
CA ILE A 412 -15.82 8.21 10.26
C ILE A 412 -16.33 7.73 11.61
N VAL A 413 -17.48 7.05 11.61
CA VAL A 413 -18.16 6.66 12.84
C VAL A 413 -17.47 5.45 13.48
N LEU A 414 -17.03 5.62 14.72
CA LEU A 414 -16.47 4.57 15.57
C LEU A 414 -17.44 4.26 16.72
N GLN A 415 -17.62 2.99 17.05
CA GLN A 415 -18.53 2.57 18.13
C GLN A 415 -17.96 2.83 19.52
N GLN A 416 -16.65 2.64 19.70
CA GLN A 416 -16.01 2.70 21.02
C GLN A 416 -15.63 4.11 21.45
N ILE A 417 -15.57 5.07 20.52
CA ILE A 417 -15.21 6.45 20.84
C ILE A 417 -16.40 7.18 21.46
N PRO A 418 -16.30 7.64 22.72
CA PRO A 418 -17.35 8.41 23.35
C PRO A 418 -17.62 9.70 22.57
N ARG A 419 -18.90 9.96 22.29
CA ARG A 419 -19.34 11.19 21.62
C ARG A 419 -19.91 12.18 22.64
N PRO A 420 -19.54 13.47 22.57
CA PRO A 420 -20.18 14.52 23.35
C PRO A 420 -21.70 14.59 23.13
N VAL A 421 -22.17 14.22 21.94
CA VAL A 421 -23.59 14.06 21.61
C VAL A 421 -23.87 12.56 21.41
N PRO A 422 -24.31 11.81 22.44
CA PRO A 422 -24.41 10.35 22.37
C PRO A 422 -25.39 9.83 21.32
N GLY A 423 -26.42 10.62 20.98
CA GLY A 423 -27.44 10.25 20.01
C GLY A 423 -26.91 10.10 18.58
N TRP A 424 -25.78 10.73 18.26
CA TRP A 424 -25.16 10.68 16.93
C TRP A 424 -24.58 9.30 16.61
N THR A 425 -25.43 8.40 16.14
CA THR A 425 -25.07 7.01 15.81
C THR A 425 -24.80 6.82 14.32
N LYS A 426 -25.24 7.77 13.48
CA LYS A 426 -25.01 7.83 12.03
C LYS A 426 -24.25 9.11 11.69
N PRO A 427 -23.45 9.14 10.61
CA PRO A 427 -22.66 10.32 10.27
C PRO A 427 -23.55 11.50 9.85
N ILE A 428 -23.08 12.73 10.08
CA ILE A 428 -23.67 13.95 9.53
C ILE A 428 -22.71 14.46 8.45
N CYS A 429 -23.16 14.50 7.20
CA CYS A 429 -22.34 14.94 6.07
C CYS A 429 -22.59 16.43 5.80
N ILE A 430 -21.60 17.29 6.07
CA ILE A 430 -21.71 18.74 5.85
C ILE A 430 -21.24 19.07 4.43
N GLY A 431 -22.14 19.59 3.60
CA GLY A 431 -21.80 20.18 2.30
C GLY A 431 -21.62 21.69 2.43
N ARG A 432 -20.39 22.19 2.31
CA ARG A 432 -20.06 23.61 2.40
C ARG A 432 -19.98 24.25 1.01
N HIS A 433 -20.75 25.32 0.80
CA HIS A 433 -20.79 26.07 -0.47
C HIS A 433 -19.44 26.61 -0.95
N ALA A 434 -18.53 26.95 -0.03
CA ALA A 434 -17.14 27.32 -0.31
C ALA A 434 -16.91 28.43 -1.36
N PHE A 435 -17.91 29.27 -1.65
CA PHE A 435 -17.83 30.43 -2.54
C PHE A 435 -18.57 31.64 -1.94
N GLY A 436 -18.08 32.85 -2.23
CA GLY A 436 -18.75 34.09 -1.88
C GLY A 436 -18.86 34.35 -0.37
N ASP A 437 -19.89 35.10 0.00
CA ASP A 437 -20.23 35.49 1.38
C ASP A 437 -19.04 36.18 2.09
N GLN A 438 -18.86 35.97 3.40
CA GLN A 438 -17.80 36.59 4.20
C GLN A 438 -16.39 36.31 3.65
N TYR A 439 -16.19 35.20 2.95
CA TYR A 439 -14.88 34.76 2.43
C TYR A 439 -14.46 35.50 1.15
N ARG A 440 -15.37 36.26 0.54
CA ARG A 440 -15.09 37.15 -0.59
C ARG A 440 -15.74 38.53 -0.38
N CYS A 441 -15.76 38.98 0.87
CA CYS A 441 -16.29 40.30 1.21
C CYS A 441 -15.24 41.40 0.98
N THR A 442 -15.71 42.64 0.89
CA THR A 442 -14.88 43.84 1.06
C THR A 442 -15.28 44.47 2.39
N ASN A 443 -14.31 44.76 3.24
CA ASN A 443 -14.54 45.35 4.56
C ASN A 443 -13.56 46.50 4.84
N PHE A 444 -13.95 47.40 5.74
CA PHE A 444 -13.10 48.50 6.19
C PHE A 444 -13.54 49.02 7.56
N VAL A 445 -12.62 49.72 8.22
CA VAL A 445 -12.90 50.50 9.43
C VAL A 445 -13.31 51.90 9.00
N ALA A 446 -14.52 52.33 9.37
CA ALA A 446 -14.97 53.70 9.19
C ALA A 446 -14.27 54.58 10.24
N PRO A 447 -13.46 55.58 9.85
CA PRO A 447 -12.60 56.32 10.77
C PRO A 447 -13.34 57.36 11.63
N GLY A 448 -14.62 57.61 11.37
CA GLY A 448 -15.42 58.61 12.06
C GLY A 448 -16.81 58.77 11.45
N GLU A 449 -17.45 59.91 11.70
CA GLU A 449 -18.80 60.21 11.24
C GLU A 449 -18.91 60.16 9.70
N GLY A 450 -19.95 59.52 9.19
CA GLY A 450 -20.15 59.43 7.74
C GLY A 450 -21.28 58.50 7.29
N LYS A 451 -21.78 58.73 6.08
CA LYS A 451 -22.86 57.94 5.47
C LYS A 451 -22.28 56.76 4.69
N LEU A 452 -22.79 55.56 4.95
CA LEU A 452 -22.51 54.33 4.22
C LEU A 452 -23.66 54.02 3.26
N THR A 453 -23.36 53.89 1.97
CA THR A 453 -24.30 53.42 0.94
C THR A 453 -23.76 52.18 0.23
N ILE A 454 -24.65 51.40 -0.37
CA ILE A 454 -24.33 50.32 -1.30
C ILE A 454 -25.00 50.61 -2.65
N THR A 455 -24.23 50.49 -3.74
CA THR A 455 -24.69 50.85 -5.08
C THR A 455 -24.43 49.73 -6.08
N PHE A 456 -25.45 49.35 -6.85
CA PHE A 456 -25.35 48.45 -7.99
C PHE A 456 -25.63 49.21 -9.29
N THR A 457 -24.71 49.15 -10.24
CA THR A 457 -24.85 49.79 -11.56
C THR A 457 -25.05 48.72 -12.63
N PRO A 458 -26.24 48.62 -13.24
CA PRO A 458 -26.49 47.66 -14.30
C PRO A 458 -25.61 47.91 -15.53
N LYS A 459 -24.97 46.86 -16.05
CA LYS A 459 -24.09 46.96 -17.24
C LYS A 459 -24.84 47.37 -18.52
N ASN A 460 -26.13 47.06 -18.60
CA ASN A 460 -27.01 47.44 -19.71
C ASN A 460 -27.48 48.90 -19.67
N GLY A 461 -26.98 49.71 -18.73
CA GLY A 461 -27.40 51.10 -18.56
C GLY A 461 -28.77 51.27 -17.90
N GLY A 462 -29.31 50.21 -17.29
CA GLY A 462 -30.54 50.29 -16.48
C GLY A 462 -30.37 51.17 -15.24
N GLU A 463 -31.49 51.39 -14.53
CA GLU A 463 -31.52 52.24 -13.34
C GLU A 463 -30.55 51.75 -12.26
N LYS A 464 -29.74 52.67 -11.73
CA LYS A 464 -28.82 52.37 -10.62
C LYS A 464 -29.62 52.09 -9.36
N ILE A 465 -29.26 51.03 -8.65
CA ILE A 465 -29.82 50.73 -7.33
C ILE A 465 -28.84 51.32 -6.32
N GLU A 466 -29.29 52.29 -5.52
CA GLU A 466 -28.52 52.85 -4.41
C GLU A 466 -29.35 52.72 -3.13
N GLN A 467 -28.74 52.15 -2.09
CA GLN A 467 -29.38 51.95 -0.79
C GLN A 467 -28.48 52.49 0.31
N GLU A 468 -29.08 53.26 1.22
CA GLU A 468 -28.44 53.66 2.45
C GLU A 468 -28.35 52.47 3.41
N VAL A 469 -27.16 52.20 3.92
CA VAL A 469 -26.90 51.10 4.86
C VAL A 469 -26.93 51.63 6.29
N TYR A 470 -26.15 52.69 6.58
CA TYR A 470 -26.04 53.26 7.92
C TYR A 470 -25.39 54.66 7.90
N ASN A 471 -25.63 55.47 8.94
CA ASN A 471 -24.88 56.71 9.20
C ASN A 471 -24.03 56.51 10.47
N PHE A 472 -22.71 56.49 10.33
CA PHE A 472 -21.77 56.37 11.43
C PHE A 472 -21.72 57.66 12.26
N ASN A 473 -21.59 57.49 13.57
CA ASN A 473 -21.36 58.55 14.55
C ASN A 473 -19.85 58.93 14.58
N PRO A 474 -19.45 59.99 15.33
CA PRO A 474 -18.05 60.42 15.40
C PRO A 474 -17.04 59.35 15.82
N ASP A 475 -17.46 58.34 16.58
CA ASP A 475 -16.61 57.21 17.00
C ASP A 475 -16.32 56.20 15.87
N GLY A 476 -16.91 56.41 14.68
CA GLY A 476 -16.71 55.55 13.52
C GLY A 476 -17.38 54.18 13.66
N GLY A 477 -16.77 53.15 13.05
CA GLY A 477 -17.29 51.78 13.11
C GLY A 477 -16.63 50.85 12.11
N VAL A 478 -17.32 49.77 11.75
CA VAL A 478 -16.87 48.81 10.74
C VAL A 478 -17.99 48.56 9.74
N ALA A 479 -17.61 48.34 8.47
CA ALA A 479 -18.53 48.05 7.39
C ALA A 479 -18.02 46.88 6.56
N MET A 480 -18.95 46.13 5.96
CA MET A 480 -18.62 45.13 4.94
C MET A 480 -19.73 45.00 3.89
N ALA A 481 -19.33 44.57 2.70
CA ALA A 481 -20.22 44.15 1.63
C ALA A 481 -19.80 42.75 1.14
N MET A 482 -20.77 41.87 0.93
CA MET A 482 -20.55 40.51 0.43
C MET A 482 -21.53 40.18 -0.69
N TYR A 483 -21.21 39.16 -1.48
CA TYR A 483 -22.01 38.74 -2.62
C TYR A 483 -21.95 37.23 -2.82
N ASN A 484 -22.92 36.73 -3.60
CA ASN A 484 -22.89 35.40 -4.16
C ASN A 484 -23.47 35.42 -5.58
N THR A 485 -23.35 34.33 -6.32
CA THR A 485 -23.84 34.22 -7.71
C THR A 485 -24.84 33.07 -7.84
N VAL A 486 -25.83 33.25 -8.72
CA VAL A 486 -26.82 32.21 -9.01
C VAL A 486 -26.15 30.94 -9.51
N ASP A 487 -25.14 31.07 -10.37
CA ASP A 487 -24.42 29.92 -10.94
C ASP A 487 -23.70 29.12 -9.85
N SER A 488 -23.06 29.80 -8.90
CA SER A 488 -22.40 29.12 -7.77
C SER A 488 -23.41 28.43 -6.86
N ILE A 489 -24.55 29.07 -6.56
CA ILE A 489 -25.60 28.48 -5.72
C ILE A 489 -26.23 27.27 -6.40
N ARG A 490 -26.49 27.33 -7.72
CA ARG A 490 -26.99 26.18 -8.49
C ARG A 490 -25.99 25.04 -8.48
N GLY A 491 -24.72 25.31 -8.74
CA GLY A 491 -23.67 24.30 -8.70
C GLY A 491 -23.56 23.61 -7.34
N PHE A 492 -23.67 24.38 -6.26
CA PHE A 492 -23.74 23.87 -4.89
C PHE A 492 -24.95 22.98 -4.65
N ALA A 493 -26.14 23.40 -5.09
CA ALA A 493 -27.36 22.62 -4.96
C ALA A 493 -27.25 21.27 -5.69
N HIS A 494 -26.80 21.26 -6.94
CA HIS A 494 -26.59 20.04 -7.73
C HIS A 494 -25.66 19.06 -7.00
N ALA A 495 -24.50 19.54 -6.54
CA ALA A 495 -23.56 18.70 -5.79
C ALA A 495 -24.20 18.10 -4.53
N CYS A 496 -24.97 18.88 -3.77
CA CYS A 496 -25.66 18.40 -2.57
C CYS A 496 -26.72 17.33 -2.88
N PHE A 497 -27.51 17.50 -3.96
CA PHE A 497 -28.48 16.49 -4.38
C PHE A 497 -27.81 15.19 -4.83
N HIS A 498 -26.73 15.28 -5.60
CA HIS A 498 -25.96 14.11 -6.03
C HIS A 498 -25.39 13.34 -4.84
N VAL A 499 -24.77 14.03 -3.88
CA VAL A 499 -24.22 13.38 -2.67
C VAL A 499 -25.31 12.74 -1.82
N ALA A 500 -26.47 13.39 -1.67
CA ALA A 500 -27.60 12.83 -0.94
C ALA A 500 -28.14 11.55 -1.58
N ILE A 501 -28.26 11.52 -2.91
CA ILE A 501 -28.64 10.33 -3.69
C ILE A 501 -27.61 9.20 -3.54
N ASP A 502 -26.33 9.52 -3.73
CA ASP A 502 -25.22 8.56 -3.64
C ASP A 502 -25.13 7.89 -2.27
N LYS A 503 -25.33 8.68 -1.21
CA LYS A 503 -25.31 8.21 0.18
C LYS A 503 -26.65 7.64 0.63
N LYS A 504 -27.73 7.83 -0.15
CA LYS A 504 -29.12 7.50 0.20
C LYS A 504 -29.51 8.12 1.54
N MET A 505 -29.23 9.41 1.68
CA MET A 505 -29.50 10.21 2.88
C MET A 505 -30.43 11.38 2.54
N PRO A 506 -31.35 11.78 3.45
CA PRO A 506 -32.11 13.01 3.27
C PRO A 506 -31.18 14.24 3.27
N LEU A 507 -31.64 15.31 2.61
CA LEU A 507 -30.88 16.55 2.44
C LEU A 507 -31.57 17.72 3.14
N TYR A 508 -30.82 18.46 3.94
CA TYR A 508 -31.27 19.70 4.57
C TYR A 508 -30.46 20.90 4.08
N LEU A 509 -31.14 21.97 3.69
CA LEU A 509 -30.52 23.29 3.49
C LEU A 509 -30.82 24.18 4.69
N SER A 510 -29.80 24.78 5.30
CA SER A 510 -29.98 25.76 6.36
C SER A 510 -29.66 27.18 5.91
N THR A 511 -30.53 28.14 6.26
CA THR A 511 -30.30 29.57 6.01
C THR A 511 -30.89 30.44 7.12
N LYS A 512 -30.72 31.77 7.05
CA LYS A 512 -31.45 32.75 7.87
C LYS A 512 -32.35 33.65 7.01
N ASN A 513 -33.13 33.06 6.09
CA ASN A 513 -34.01 33.79 5.17
C ASN A 513 -35.15 34.60 5.82
N THR A 514 -35.43 34.41 7.11
CA THR A 514 -36.34 35.31 7.87
C THR A 514 -35.74 36.69 8.10
N ILE A 515 -34.40 36.78 8.17
CA ILE A 515 -33.63 38.03 8.33
C ILE A 515 -33.11 38.49 6.98
N LEU A 516 -32.37 37.63 6.27
CA LEU A 516 -31.79 37.94 4.97
C LEU A 516 -32.76 37.54 3.84
N LYS A 517 -33.93 38.18 3.80
CA LYS A 517 -35.06 37.78 2.94
C LYS A 517 -34.69 37.66 1.46
N ALA A 518 -33.93 38.61 0.91
CA ALA A 518 -33.50 38.56 -0.48
C ALA A 518 -32.30 37.60 -0.67
N TYR A 519 -31.24 37.76 0.14
CA TYR A 519 -29.99 37.04 -0.03
C TYR A 519 -30.14 35.53 0.23
N ASP A 520 -30.65 35.16 1.40
CA ASP A 520 -30.85 33.76 1.79
C ASP A 520 -32.12 33.17 1.19
N GLY A 521 -33.12 34.01 0.89
CA GLY A 521 -34.28 33.60 0.09
C GLY A 521 -33.84 33.06 -1.26
N LYS A 522 -32.83 33.66 -1.90
CA LYS A 522 -32.33 33.19 -3.19
C LYS A 522 -31.74 31.77 -3.15
N PHE A 523 -31.06 31.41 -2.05
CA PHE A 523 -30.59 30.04 -1.83
C PHE A 523 -31.75 29.05 -1.73
N LYS A 524 -32.73 29.38 -0.88
CA LYS A 524 -33.92 28.55 -0.69
C LYS A 524 -34.66 28.33 -2.01
N ASP A 525 -34.92 29.41 -2.75
CA ASP A 525 -35.70 29.35 -3.98
C ASP A 525 -35.01 28.50 -5.05
N ILE A 526 -33.68 28.64 -5.21
CA ILE A 526 -32.91 27.85 -6.18
C ILE A 526 -32.92 26.36 -5.82
N PHE A 527 -32.68 26.01 -4.56
CA PHE A 527 -32.72 24.60 -4.16
C PHE A 527 -34.11 23.98 -4.34
N GLN A 528 -35.17 24.71 -3.98
CA GLN A 528 -36.54 24.24 -4.13
C GLN A 528 -36.90 24.01 -5.61
N ASP A 529 -36.57 24.98 -6.48
CA ASP A 529 -36.79 24.88 -7.92
C ASP A 529 -36.07 23.67 -8.54
N LEU A 530 -34.81 23.44 -8.17
CA LEU A 530 -34.05 22.28 -8.63
C LEU A 530 -34.62 20.96 -8.10
N TYR A 531 -35.00 20.92 -6.82
CA TYR A 531 -35.60 19.73 -6.24
C TYR A 531 -36.89 19.33 -6.97
N ASP A 532 -37.83 20.26 -7.10
CA ASP A 532 -39.15 20.00 -7.68
C ASP A 532 -39.05 19.61 -9.16
N ASN A 533 -38.14 20.23 -9.92
CA ASN A 533 -38.04 20.01 -11.37
C ASN A 533 -37.12 18.85 -11.77
N GLN A 534 -36.13 18.48 -10.95
CA GLN A 534 -35.07 17.52 -11.38
C GLN A 534 -34.85 16.34 -10.45
N TYR A 535 -34.97 16.51 -9.13
CA TYR A 535 -34.48 15.51 -8.16
C TYR A 535 -35.58 14.79 -7.38
N LYS A 536 -36.77 15.39 -7.25
CA LYS A 536 -37.87 14.86 -6.44
C LYS A 536 -38.23 13.40 -6.77
N SER A 537 -38.31 13.06 -8.06
CA SER A 537 -38.65 11.70 -8.49
C SER A 537 -37.63 10.65 -8.03
N GLU A 538 -36.34 10.96 -8.05
CA GLU A 538 -35.31 10.00 -7.63
C GLU A 538 -35.22 9.93 -6.09
N PHE A 539 -35.44 11.06 -5.40
CA PHE A 539 -35.53 11.11 -3.94
C PHE A 539 -36.68 10.25 -3.40
N GLU A 540 -37.88 10.37 -4.01
CA GLU A 540 -39.05 9.57 -3.64
C GLU A 540 -38.81 8.07 -3.88
N LYS A 541 -38.17 7.70 -4.99
CA LYS A 541 -37.79 6.32 -5.31
C LYS A 541 -36.80 5.72 -4.30
N LEU A 542 -35.89 6.52 -3.77
CA LEU A 542 -34.92 6.13 -2.75
C LEU A 542 -35.45 6.26 -1.32
N ASN A 543 -36.69 6.73 -1.14
CA ASN A 543 -37.32 6.99 0.16
C ASN A 543 -36.52 7.97 1.03
N ILE A 544 -36.01 9.04 0.40
CA ILE A 544 -35.33 10.17 1.04
C ILE A 544 -36.04 11.48 0.65
N TRP A 545 -35.76 12.58 1.35
CA TRP A 545 -36.41 13.88 1.12
C TRP A 545 -35.42 15.04 1.15
N TYR A 546 -35.84 16.17 0.58
CA TYR A 546 -35.19 17.47 0.73
C TYR A 546 -36.05 18.39 1.61
N GLU A 547 -35.42 19.13 2.53
CA GLU A 547 -36.10 20.11 3.35
C GLU A 547 -35.24 21.36 3.59
N HIS A 548 -35.86 22.53 3.51
CA HIS A 548 -35.27 23.80 3.96
C HIS A 548 -35.59 24.05 5.43
N ARG A 549 -34.58 24.43 6.22
CA ARG A 549 -34.74 24.85 7.61
C ARG A 549 -34.06 26.17 7.91
N LEU A 550 -34.55 26.86 8.94
CA LEU A 550 -33.80 27.96 9.53
C LEU A 550 -32.59 27.41 10.29
N ILE A 551 -31.44 28.09 10.21
CA ILE A 551 -30.18 27.60 10.78
C ILE A 551 -30.27 27.31 12.29
N ASP A 552 -31.04 28.10 13.03
CA ASP A 552 -31.31 27.91 14.46
C ASP A 552 -32.15 26.67 14.77
N ASP A 553 -33.12 26.33 13.92
CA ASP A 553 -33.84 25.06 14.03
C ASP A 553 -32.95 23.88 13.59
N MET A 554 -32.19 24.05 12.51
CA MET A 554 -31.34 23.00 11.97
C MET A 554 -30.25 22.55 12.94
N VAL A 555 -29.59 23.48 13.63
CA VAL A 555 -28.57 23.12 14.64
C VAL A 555 -29.19 22.38 15.83
N ALA A 556 -30.42 22.76 16.23
CA ALA A 556 -31.14 22.08 17.30
C ALA A 556 -31.60 20.69 16.87
N GLN A 557 -32.08 20.54 15.63
CA GLN A 557 -32.46 19.27 15.03
C GLN A 557 -31.26 18.34 14.90
N ALA A 558 -30.10 18.86 14.49
CA ALA A 558 -28.87 18.09 14.38
C ALA A 558 -28.47 17.49 15.73
N ILE A 559 -28.52 18.28 16.83
CA ILE A 559 -28.19 17.79 18.18
C ILE A 559 -29.20 16.75 18.69
N LYS A 560 -30.49 16.92 18.40
CA LYS A 560 -31.55 16.00 18.85
C LYS A 560 -31.64 14.71 18.03
N GLY A 561 -31.22 14.74 16.78
CA GLY A 561 -31.30 13.63 15.84
C GLY A 561 -30.23 12.56 16.08
N ASP A 562 -30.35 11.46 15.34
CA ASP A 562 -29.38 10.35 15.36
C ASP A 562 -28.28 10.46 14.29
N GLY A 563 -28.30 11.55 13.51
CA GLY A 563 -27.45 11.77 12.34
C GLY A 563 -28.06 11.19 11.05
N GLY A 564 -27.23 10.83 10.07
CA GLY A 564 -27.65 10.12 8.86
C GLY A 564 -28.30 11.00 7.80
N PHE A 565 -27.82 12.24 7.65
CA PHE A 565 -28.32 13.19 6.67
C PHE A 565 -27.18 14.02 6.06
N VAL A 566 -27.43 14.55 4.86
CA VAL A 566 -26.59 15.59 4.25
C VAL A 566 -27.13 16.95 4.68
N TRP A 567 -26.24 17.83 5.13
CA TRP A 567 -26.55 19.17 5.55
C TRP A 567 -25.80 20.18 4.67
N ALA A 568 -26.52 20.75 3.72
CA ALA A 568 -26.07 21.85 2.89
C ALA A 568 -26.01 23.14 3.72
N CYS A 569 -24.79 23.61 3.95
CA CYS A 569 -24.49 24.84 4.67
C CYS A 569 -23.97 25.92 3.73
N LYS A 570 -24.42 27.16 3.97
CA LYS A 570 -23.75 28.35 3.42
C LYS A 570 -22.28 28.39 3.86
N ASN A 571 -21.49 29.25 3.21
CA ASN A 571 -20.04 29.19 3.34
C ASN A 571 -19.56 29.30 4.81
N TYR A 572 -20.07 30.28 5.55
CA TYR A 572 -19.72 30.48 6.97
C TYR A 572 -20.27 29.39 7.88
N ASP A 573 -21.55 29.04 7.71
CA ASP A 573 -22.18 27.98 8.52
C ASP A 573 -21.46 26.64 8.34
N GLY A 574 -21.05 26.32 7.11
CA GLY A 574 -20.35 25.07 6.82
C GLY A 574 -18.97 25.01 7.44
N ASP A 575 -18.26 26.14 7.53
CA ASP A 575 -16.98 26.23 8.22
C ASP A 575 -17.14 25.88 9.70
N VAL A 576 -18.01 26.63 10.40
CA VAL A 576 -18.24 26.48 11.85
C VAL A 576 -18.83 25.11 12.19
N GLN A 577 -19.88 24.68 11.47
CA GLN A 577 -20.58 23.44 11.81
C GLN A 577 -19.76 22.19 11.46
N SER A 578 -18.92 22.25 10.43
CA SER A 578 -18.06 21.09 10.12
C SER A 578 -17.06 20.78 11.23
N ASP A 579 -16.52 21.80 11.90
CA ASP A 579 -15.61 21.63 13.03
C ASP A 579 -16.35 21.09 14.27
N ILE A 580 -17.57 21.57 14.53
CA ILE A 580 -18.42 21.05 15.61
C ILE A 580 -18.75 19.57 15.37
N VAL A 581 -19.15 19.21 14.14
CA VAL A 581 -19.43 17.81 13.78
C VAL A 581 -18.15 16.97 13.91
N ALA A 582 -17.01 17.43 13.41
CA ALA A 582 -15.76 16.69 13.54
C ALA A 582 -15.39 16.40 15.00
N GLN A 583 -15.47 17.42 15.86
CA GLN A 583 -15.17 17.26 17.28
C GLN A 583 -16.21 16.39 18.01
N GLY A 584 -17.49 16.47 17.60
CA GLY A 584 -18.57 15.68 18.18
C GLY A 584 -18.51 14.19 17.84
N PHE A 585 -17.77 13.80 16.80
CA PHE A 585 -17.48 12.40 16.46
C PHE A 585 -16.10 11.92 16.94
N GLY A 586 -15.35 12.74 17.68
CA GLY A 586 -14.17 12.32 18.46
C GLY A 586 -12.89 13.08 18.11
N SER A 587 -12.37 12.93 16.89
CA SER A 587 -11.09 13.50 16.46
C SER A 587 -11.17 14.03 15.03
N LEU A 588 -10.45 15.13 14.74
CA LEU A 588 -10.25 15.65 13.38
C LEU A 588 -9.61 14.60 12.45
N GLY A 589 -8.85 13.65 13.00
CA GLY A 589 -8.28 12.51 12.26
C GLY A 589 -9.32 11.48 11.79
N MET A 590 -10.58 11.64 12.18
CA MET A 590 -11.72 10.77 11.83
C MET A 590 -12.73 11.50 10.94
N MET A 591 -12.26 12.39 10.06
CA MET A 591 -13.13 13.18 9.17
C MET A 591 -12.59 13.13 7.74
N THR A 592 -13.44 12.75 6.78
CA THR A 592 -13.11 12.83 5.35
C THR A 592 -13.44 14.22 4.80
N SER A 593 -12.78 14.61 3.71
CA SER A 593 -13.09 15.85 2.99
C SER A 593 -13.06 15.56 1.50
N GLU A 594 -14.18 15.77 0.82
CA GLU A 594 -14.39 15.42 -0.59
C GLU A 594 -14.94 16.64 -1.33
N LEU A 595 -14.17 17.22 -2.24
CA LEU A 595 -14.63 18.23 -3.19
C LEU A 595 -15.30 17.53 -4.37
N ILE A 596 -16.58 17.82 -4.60
CA ILE A 596 -17.37 17.24 -5.69
C ILE A 596 -17.92 18.36 -6.57
N THR A 597 -17.74 18.23 -7.89
CA THR A 597 -18.25 19.20 -8.88
C THR A 597 -19.76 19.08 -9.05
N PRO A 598 -20.45 20.12 -9.58
CA PRO A 598 -21.89 20.09 -9.81
C PRO A 598 -22.38 18.92 -10.67
N GLU A 599 -21.57 18.48 -11.63
CA GLU A 599 -21.87 17.37 -12.54
C GLU A 599 -21.79 16.00 -11.84
N GLY A 600 -21.16 15.93 -10.65
CA GLY A 600 -20.98 14.69 -9.89
C GLY A 600 -20.00 13.70 -10.52
N ASP A 601 -19.23 14.11 -11.53
CA ASP A 601 -18.33 13.24 -12.30
C ASP A 601 -16.84 13.43 -11.95
N LEU A 602 -16.53 14.38 -11.06
CA LEU A 602 -15.18 14.71 -10.62
C LEU A 602 -15.10 14.79 -9.09
N ILE A 603 -14.01 14.26 -8.54
CA ILE A 603 -13.70 14.33 -7.11
C ILE A 603 -12.25 14.76 -6.85
N GLU A 604 -12.05 15.55 -5.82
CA GLU A 604 -10.79 15.68 -5.10
C GLU A 604 -11.01 15.30 -3.64
N SER A 605 -10.25 14.33 -3.13
CA SER A 605 -10.38 13.82 -1.76
C SER A 605 -9.12 14.08 -0.94
N GLU A 606 -9.30 14.70 0.22
CA GLU A 606 -8.25 15.03 1.19
C GLU A 606 -8.68 14.66 2.63
N ALA A 607 -7.71 14.65 3.53
CA ALA A 607 -8.00 14.65 4.97
C ALA A 607 -8.51 16.04 5.39
N ALA A 608 -9.44 16.11 6.35
CA ALA A 608 -9.97 17.41 6.80
C ALA A 608 -8.97 18.24 7.64
N HIS A 609 -7.89 17.62 8.12
CA HIS A 609 -6.87 18.26 8.95
C HIS A 609 -5.67 18.80 8.14
N GLY A 610 -4.89 19.69 8.77
CA GLY A 610 -3.64 20.19 8.19
C GLY A 610 -2.46 19.22 8.28
N THR A 611 -1.25 19.74 8.14
CA THR A 611 0.01 18.98 8.00
C THR A 611 0.57 18.40 9.32
N VAL A 612 -0.10 18.66 10.44
CA VAL A 612 0.26 18.21 11.80
C VAL A 612 1.70 18.62 12.20
N THR A 613 2.05 19.89 11.96
CA THR A 613 3.38 20.48 12.20
C THR A 613 3.99 20.12 13.56
N ARG A 614 3.20 20.14 14.64
CA ARG A 614 3.69 19.82 15.98
C ARG A 614 4.32 18.42 16.04
N HIS A 615 3.67 17.43 15.44
CA HIS A 615 4.19 16.05 15.41
C HIS A 615 5.39 15.95 14.47
N TYR A 616 5.38 16.69 13.35
CA TYR A 616 6.53 16.78 12.48
C TYR A 616 7.78 17.30 13.18
N ARG A 617 7.66 18.33 14.05
CA ARG A 617 8.80 18.83 14.84
C ARG A 617 9.36 17.79 15.80
N GLU A 618 8.52 16.94 16.37
CA GLU A 618 8.99 15.83 17.21
C GLU A 618 9.66 14.74 16.37
N HIS A 619 9.09 14.43 15.20
CA HIS A 619 9.71 13.51 14.25
C HIS A 619 11.09 14.00 13.79
N GLN A 620 11.26 15.29 13.49
CA GLN A 620 12.55 15.89 13.12
C GLN A 620 13.62 15.75 14.23
N LYS A 621 13.21 15.65 15.50
CA LYS A 621 14.11 15.40 16.64
C LYS A 621 14.41 13.91 16.85
N GLY A 622 13.81 13.02 16.07
CA GLY A 622 13.89 11.56 16.26
C GLY A 622 12.97 11.03 17.36
N ASN A 623 12.03 11.83 17.87
CA ASN A 623 11.08 11.39 18.88
C ASN A 623 9.93 10.57 18.25
N GLU A 624 9.38 9.63 19.03
CA GLU A 624 8.20 8.86 18.64
C GLU A 624 6.98 9.79 18.44
N THR A 625 6.21 9.53 17.37
CA THR A 625 4.96 10.22 17.09
C THR A 625 3.79 9.25 16.96
N SER A 626 2.61 9.68 17.39
CA SER A 626 1.35 8.93 17.23
C SER A 626 0.32 9.86 16.57
N THR A 627 0.49 10.03 15.27
CA THR A 627 -0.39 10.81 14.40
C THR A 627 -1.40 9.87 13.77
N ASN A 628 -2.68 10.19 13.91
CA ASN A 628 -3.75 9.41 13.29
C ASN A 628 -3.66 9.48 11.76
N SER A 629 -3.58 8.33 11.10
CA SER A 629 -3.47 8.20 9.64
C SER A 629 -4.78 7.84 8.95
N VAL A 630 -5.88 7.63 9.69
CA VAL A 630 -7.15 7.13 9.15
C VAL A 630 -7.72 8.08 8.11
N ALA A 631 -7.82 9.38 8.37
CA ALA A 631 -8.32 10.34 7.37
C ALA A 631 -7.48 10.35 6.08
N SER A 632 -6.15 10.22 6.17
CA SER A 632 -5.27 10.12 4.99
C SER A 632 -5.48 8.82 4.21
N ILE A 633 -5.72 7.69 4.90
CA ILE A 633 -6.11 6.42 4.25
C ILE A 633 -7.45 6.59 3.54
N TYR A 634 -8.42 7.24 4.20
CA TYR A 634 -9.73 7.48 3.63
C TYR A 634 -9.69 8.42 2.42
N ALA A 635 -8.79 9.40 2.39
CA ALA A 635 -8.56 10.21 1.19
C ALA A 635 -8.18 9.33 -0.01
N TRP A 636 -7.27 8.35 0.17
CA TRP A 636 -6.97 7.37 -0.88
C TRP A 636 -8.17 6.50 -1.24
N THR A 637 -8.85 5.91 -0.26
CA THR A 637 -9.95 4.97 -0.53
C THR A 637 -11.14 5.67 -1.19
N ARG A 638 -11.46 6.91 -0.82
CA ARG A 638 -12.54 7.70 -1.45
C ARG A 638 -12.24 7.99 -2.91
N GLY A 639 -11.03 8.44 -3.23
CA GLY A 639 -10.59 8.60 -4.62
C GLY A 639 -10.65 7.29 -5.41
N LEU A 640 -10.18 6.18 -4.84
CA LEU A 640 -10.19 4.86 -5.50
C LEU A 640 -11.61 4.29 -5.68
N ILE A 641 -12.51 4.50 -4.72
CA ILE A 641 -13.92 4.11 -4.85
C ILE A 641 -14.56 4.89 -6.00
N PHE A 642 -14.29 6.19 -6.09
CA PHE A 642 -14.81 7.02 -7.18
C PHE A 642 -14.25 6.59 -8.53
N ARG A 643 -12.93 6.34 -8.62
CA ARG A 643 -12.28 5.78 -9.82
C ARG A 643 -12.90 4.44 -10.21
N GLY A 644 -13.14 3.57 -9.24
CA GLY A 644 -13.78 2.27 -9.46
C GLY A 644 -15.21 2.39 -9.99
N ARG A 645 -15.97 3.41 -9.56
CA ARG A 645 -17.31 3.68 -10.13
C ARG A 645 -17.22 4.14 -11.58
N LEU A 646 -16.34 5.10 -11.87
CA LEU A 646 -16.14 5.59 -13.24
C LEU A 646 -15.66 4.49 -14.20
N ASP A 647 -14.84 3.56 -13.70
CA ASP A 647 -14.28 2.44 -14.48
C ASP A 647 -15.18 1.20 -14.49
N ASN A 648 -16.29 1.22 -13.73
CA ASN A 648 -17.10 0.03 -13.42
C ASN A 648 -16.27 -1.16 -12.86
N ASN A 649 -15.27 -0.85 -12.04
CA ASN A 649 -14.35 -1.79 -11.41
C ASN A 649 -14.76 -2.09 -9.96
N GLN A 650 -15.54 -3.15 -9.77
CA GLN A 650 -16.01 -3.58 -8.45
C GLN A 650 -14.90 -4.13 -7.56
N GLU A 651 -13.85 -4.73 -8.14
CA GLU A 651 -12.70 -5.25 -7.39
C GLU A 651 -11.96 -4.11 -6.68
N LEU A 652 -11.74 -2.99 -7.39
CA LEU A 652 -11.13 -1.79 -6.81
C LEU A 652 -12.00 -1.17 -5.70
N ILE A 653 -13.31 -1.10 -5.90
CA ILE A 653 -14.25 -0.59 -4.88
C ILE A 653 -14.19 -1.49 -3.64
N GLN A 654 -14.19 -2.81 -3.83
CA GLN A 654 -14.17 -3.76 -2.72
C GLN A 654 -12.85 -3.74 -1.96
N PHE A 655 -11.73 -3.57 -2.66
CA PHE A 655 -10.42 -3.35 -2.07
C PHE A 655 -10.40 -2.11 -1.19
N ALA A 656 -10.79 -0.95 -1.74
CA ALA A 656 -10.81 0.31 -1.01
C ALA A 656 -11.72 0.25 0.23
N ARG A 657 -12.90 -0.35 0.12
CA ARG A 657 -13.79 -0.60 1.27
C ARG A 657 -13.18 -1.53 2.32
N SER A 658 -12.41 -2.53 1.90
CA SER A 658 -11.77 -3.45 2.85
C SER A 658 -10.68 -2.76 3.66
N LEU A 659 -10.02 -1.76 3.08
CA LEU A 659 -9.07 -0.90 3.80
C LEU A 659 -9.79 0.03 4.79
N GLU A 660 -10.93 0.63 4.40
CA GLU A 660 -11.78 1.40 5.32
C GLU A 660 -12.28 0.55 6.51
N GLU A 661 -12.75 -0.68 6.23
CA GLU A 661 -13.16 -1.66 7.23
C GLU A 661 -12.01 -2.06 8.16
N ALA A 662 -10.78 -2.17 7.64
CA ALA A 662 -9.59 -2.49 8.43
C ALA A 662 -9.26 -1.39 9.43
N CYS A 663 -9.34 -0.10 9.02
CA CYS A 663 -9.17 1.03 9.93
C CYS A 663 -10.19 1.00 11.09
N VAL A 664 -11.47 0.80 10.77
CA VAL A 664 -12.53 0.75 11.80
C VAL A 664 -12.34 -0.46 12.72
N GLN A 665 -12.04 -1.64 12.16
CA GLN A 665 -11.81 -2.85 12.95
C GLN A 665 -10.61 -2.71 13.90
N SER A 666 -9.50 -2.16 13.42
CA SER A 666 -8.30 -1.91 14.23
C SER A 666 -8.66 -1.17 15.53
N ILE A 667 -9.50 -0.14 15.41
CA ILE A 667 -9.89 0.71 16.54
C ILE A 667 -11.00 0.08 17.38
N ASP A 668 -12.14 -0.27 16.77
CA ASP A 668 -13.34 -0.69 17.50
C ASP A 668 -13.25 -2.12 18.06
N LYS A 669 -12.53 -3.02 17.39
CA LYS A 669 -12.43 -4.44 17.79
C LYS A 669 -11.09 -4.77 18.42
N ASP A 670 -10.00 -4.39 17.77
CA ASP A 670 -8.67 -4.82 18.20
C ASP A 670 -8.08 -3.88 19.26
N GLN A 671 -8.72 -2.72 19.49
CA GLN A 671 -8.28 -1.67 20.42
C GLN A 671 -6.86 -1.15 20.09
N VAL A 672 -6.45 -1.27 18.83
CA VAL A 672 -5.19 -0.72 18.31
C VAL A 672 -5.51 0.66 17.72
N MET A 673 -5.08 1.72 18.40
CA MET A 673 -5.41 3.09 17.99
C MET A 673 -4.30 4.08 18.32
N THR A 674 -4.34 5.23 17.66
CA THR A 674 -3.40 6.33 17.92
C THR A 674 -3.78 7.13 19.17
N LYS A 675 -2.83 7.94 19.66
CA LYS A 675 -2.89 8.63 20.94
C LYS A 675 -4.08 9.57 21.08
N ASP A 676 -4.53 10.20 19.99
CA ASP A 676 -5.71 11.07 19.97
C ASP A 676 -7.00 10.30 20.33
N LEU A 677 -7.18 9.10 19.78
CA LEU A 677 -8.35 8.25 20.04
C LEU A 677 -8.28 7.63 21.44
N ALA A 678 -7.11 7.15 21.85
CA ALA A 678 -6.90 6.66 23.20
C ALA A 678 -7.17 7.76 24.26
N TYR A 679 -6.81 9.00 23.96
CA TYR A 679 -7.12 10.14 24.82
C TYR A 679 -8.62 10.43 24.87
N ALA A 680 -9.35 10.28 23.76
CA ALA A 680 -10.81 10.42 23.74
C ALA A 680 -11.52 9.39 24.64
N ILE A 681 -10.99 8.17 24.75
CA ILE A 681 -11.54 7.11 25.62
C ILE A 681 -11.12 7.31 27.09
N HIS A 682 -9.83 7.51 27.34
CA HIS A 682 -9.27 7.42 28.70
C HIS A 682 -9.02 8.77 29.37
N GLY A 683 -9.08 9.88 28.61
CA GLY A 683 -8.79 11.23 29.09
C GLY A 683 -7.45 11.31 29.82
N LYS A 684 -7.47 11.87 31.03
CA LYS A 684 -6.27 12.02 31.89
C LYS A 684 -5.67 10.69 32.35
N ASN A 685 -6.41 9.59 32.30
CA ASN A 685 -5.95 8.26 32.72
C ASN A 685 -5.28 7.47 31.58
N MET A 686 -5.05 8.09 30.42
CA MET A 686 -4.38 7.45 29.29
C MET A 686 -2.94 7.05 29.63
N LYS A 687 -2.55 5.83 29.27
CA LYS A 687 -1.21 5.27 29.44
C LYS A 687 -0.61 4.92 28.07
N ARG A 688 0.72 4.67 28.01
CA ARG A 688 1.41 4.29 26.76
C ARG A 688 0.88 2.99 26.15
N GLU A 689 0.39 2.06 26.98
CA GLU A 689 -0.20 0.78 26.56
C GLU A 689 -1.57 0.95 25.85
N HIS A 690 -2.23 2.10 25.98
CA HIS A 690 -3.54 2.34 25.36
C HIS A 690 -3.44 2.85 23.92
N TYR A 691 -2.24 3.16 23.41
CA TYR A 691 -2.07 3.64 22.05
C TYR A 691 -0.82 3.07 21.40
N VAL A 692 -0.76 3.12 20.08
CA VAL A 692 0.41 2.75 19.28
C VAL A 692 0.98 3.98 18.57
N ASN A 693 2.23 3.89 18.12
CA ASN A 693 2.80 4.95 17.29
C ASN A 693 2.19 4.93 15.87
N THR A 694 2.47 5.97 15.08
CA THR A 694 1.92 6.16 13.73
C THR A 694 2.17 4.95 12.81
N PHE A 695 3.37 4.38 12.89
CA PHE A 695 3.81 3.32 11.98
C PHE A 695 3.29 1.95 12.40
N GLU A 696 3.28 1.66 13.71
CA GLU A 696 2.64 0.48 14.28
C GLU A 696 1.16 0.39 13.91
N PHE A 697 0.42 1.51 13.97
CA PHE A 697 -0.97 1.54 13.54
C PHE A 697 -1.13 1.22 12.05
N LEU A 698 -0.28 1.80 11.19
CA LEU A 698 -0.31 1.54 9.75
C LEU A 698 0.03 0.08 9.42
N ASP A 699 1.00 -0.50 10.12
CA ASP A 699 1.39 -1.89 9.94
C ASP A 699 0.25 -2.84 10.37
N HIS A 700 -0.43 -2.56 11.49
CA HIS A 700 -1.61 -3.33 11.90
C HIS A 700 -2.76 -3.25 10.89
N VAL A 701 -3.04 -2.05 10.36
CA VAL A 701 -4.05 -1.87 9.30
C VAL A 701 -3.68 -2.63 8.02
N LYS A 702 -2.39 -2.68 7.66
CA LYS A 702 -1.89 -3.44 6.50
C LYS A 702 -2.17 -4.94 6.65
N GLU A 703 -1.90 -5.50 7.82
CA GLU A 703 -2.14 -6.92 8.12
C GLU A 703 -3.62 -7.27 8.00
N LEU A 704 -4.48 -6.48 8.66
CA LEU A 704 -5.95 -6.65 8.58
C LEU A 704 -6.49 -6.52 7.16
N ALA A 705 -5.99 -5.53 6.40
CA ALA A 705 -6.44 -5.31 5.02
C ALA A 705 -6.08 -6.50 4.12
N LEU A 706 -4.87 -7.07 4.29
CA LEU A 706 -4.43 -8.26 3.55
C LEU A 706 -5.30 -9.48 3.88
N GLU A 707 -5.58 -9.72 5.17
CA GLU A 707 -6.45 -10.82 5.60
C GLU A 707 -7.87 -10.70 5.01
N LYS A 708 -8.47 -9.50 5.10
CA LYS A 708 -9.81 -9.23 4.57
C LYS A 708 -9.88 -9.43 3.07
N TYR A 709 -8.89 -8.91 2.35
CA TYR A 709 -8.84 -9.05 0.90
C TYR A 709 -8.72 -10.53 0.49
N GLN A 710 -7.83 -11.30 1.13
CA GLN A 710 -7.67 -12.72 0.87
C GLN A 710 -8.90 -13.57 1.23
N GLN A 711 -9.65 -13.18 2.27
CA GLN A 711 -10.90 -13.85 2.65
C GLN A 711 -12.01 -13.61 1.62
N LYS A 712 -12.16 -12.37 1.13
CA LYS A 712 -13.19 -12.03 0.14
C LYS A 712 -12.88 -12.58 -1.26
N ALA A 713 -11.60 -12.75 -1.62
CA ALA A 713 -11.20 -13.37 -2.89
C ALA A 713 -11.44 -14.89 -3.00
N LYS A 714 -11.86 -15.55 -1.90
CA LYS A 714 -12.21 -16.99 -1.88
C LYS A 714 -13.68 -17.27 -2.21
N TYR A 715 -14.49 -16.23 -2.36
CA TYR A 715 -15.91 -16.28 -2.71
C TYR A 715 -16.15 -15.45 -3.97
#